data_AF-A0A0P8ZYX8-F1
#
_entry.id   AF-A0A0P8ZYX8-F1
#
_cell.length_a   1.000
_cell.length_b   1.000
_cell.length_c   1.000
_cell.angle_alpha   90.00
_cell.angle_beta   90.00
_cell.angle_gamma   90.00
#
_symmetry.space_group_name_H-M   'P 1'
#
loop_
_entity.id
_entity.type
_entity.pdbx_description
1 polymer ?
#
loop_
_entity_poly.entity_id
_entity_poly.type
_entity_poly.pdbx_seq_one_letter_code
_entity_poly.pdbx_strand_id
1 'polypeptide(L)'
;MYSVLQRCSVLKNTLGLRLQLLTPIYPTAANSQSPSNGQISPYLQPHRPHSHHPDKENLRERENGYPTSGSSESSFSQCRTADVRSRTTTTTTTNHSNNNNNTHAHAHTEHGCECSSRVCKNHTTTTTTTLEYELSNFAKLTTRITTQSNVEAAAATAATADPQQHHQLENSEITGHLPQGLPLSSRHHWNQLQRSLHALHTQQQQINSKIFLQQQRSYTNNNNNNNNNNIDTTQYENMSKPVNVEKYAPRDRLGFWGSGDNEISGSISGLDRLYGKRYSKGLAFTHQERQQLGIHGLLPYTVREPAEQIAHARQLLDRLENDLDKYMYLINLSERNERLFYNVLSSDIGYMMPLVYTPTVGLACQKYSLIFQAAKGLFISIRDKGHVYDVLRNWPESDIRAIVVTDGERILGLGDLGANGMGIPVGKLSLYTALAGIKPSQCLPITLDVGTNTESLLDDPLYIGLKERRTTGAAYDEFIDEFMHACVRRFGQNVLIQFEDFANANAFRLLSKYRDSFCTFNDDIQGTASVAVAGLLASLKIKKTKLSDNVLLFLGAGEAALGIANLCLMAMKAEGLSEEEAKSRIWMVDSRGVIIRDRPKGGLNEHKLHFAQVHEPIDSLAEAVRKIRPNVLIGAAAQGGAFNQEILEMMAEINETPIIFALSNPTSKAECTAEEAYTHTQGRCIFASGSPFAPVTYNNRKYYPGQGNNSYIFPGVALGVLCAGMLTIPEEIFLTSAERLAELVSKDDLAKGSLYPPLNNIVNCSIAIAEKIVEYAYKNGLATVHPEPTNKLAFIKAQMYDLDYPPATPAVYKM
;
A
#
# COMPACT_ATOMS: atom_id res chain seq x y z
N MET A 1 -33.06 -15.12 48.86
CA MET A 1 -34.40 -15.77 48.80
C MET A 1 -34.55 -16.30 47.38
N TYR A 2 -34.67 -17.60 47.12
CA TYR A 2 -35.74 -18.53 47.51
C TYR A 2 -37.12 -18.23 46.85
N SER A 3 -37.24 -18.67 45.59
CA SER A 3 -38.18 -19.73 45.11
C SER A 3 -39.71 -19.62 45.25
N VAL A 4 -40.40 -20.30 44.32
CA VAL A 4 -41.86 -20.66 44.25
C VAL A 4 -42.79 -19.43 44.11
N LEU A 5 -43.70 -19.34 43.13
CA LEU A 5 -44.81 -20.26 42.82
C LEU A 5 -45.21 -20.37 41.34
N GLN A 6 -46.18 -21.25 41.07
CA GLN A 6 -46.57 -21.83 39.77
C GLN A 6 -48.09 -21.67 39.53
N ARG A 7 -48.58 -21.90 38.29
CA ARG A 7 -50.00 -21.94 37.83
C ARG A 7 -50.56 -20.55 37.50
N CYS A 8 -51.50 -20.36 36.56
CA CYS A 8 -52.57 -21.24 36.05
C CYS A 8 -52.68 -21.33 34.51
N SER A 9 -53.61 -22.16 34.03
CA SER A 9 -53.93 -22.36 32.61
C SER A 9 -55.44 -22.62 32.38
N VAL A 10 -55.89 -22.44 31.12
CA VAL A 10 -57.19 -22.83 30.52
C VAL A 10 -58.46 -22.04 30.90
N LEU A 11 -58.95 -21.24 29.94
CA LEU A 11 -60.36 -21.03 29.52
C LEU A 11 -60.35 -20.10 28.28
N LYS A 12 -60.45 -20.55 27.02
CA LYS A 12 -61.59 -21.08 26.22
C LYS A 12 -62.74 -20.08 25.93
N ASN A 13 -62.74 -19.59 24.67
CA ASN A 13 -63.83 -18.96 23.91
C ASN A 13 -64.35 -17.60 24.47
N THR A 14 -64.94 -16.66 23.71
CA THR A 14 -65.43 -16.68 22.31
C THR A 14 -65.35 -15.28 21.70
N LEU A 15 -64.93 -15.14 20.43
CA LEU A 15 -65.51 -14.22 19.41
C LEU A 15 -64.63 -14.26 18.14
N GLY A 16 -65.26 -14.45 16.97
CA GLY A 16 -64.56 -14.51 15.69
C GLY A 16 -64.86 -13.31 14.81
N LEU A 17 -63.81 -12.68 14.27
CA LEU A 17 -63.91 -11.69 13.20
C LEU A 17 -62.87 -12.01 12.13
N ARG A 18 -63.33 -12.38 10.94
CA ARG A 18 -62.46 -12.49 9.75
C ARG A 18 -62.23 -11.08 9.20
N LEU A 19 -60.99 -10.59 9.20
CA LEU A 19 -60.56 -9.61 8.22
C LEU A 19 -59.83 -10.34 7.08
N GLN A 20 -60.25 -10.06 5.85
CA GLN A 20 -59.50 -10.45 4.66
C GLN A 20 -58.38 -9.42 4.46
N LEU A 21 -57.13 -9.84 4.60
CA LEU A 21 -55.98 -9.00 4.23
C LEU A 21 -55.82 -9.02 2.72
N LEU A 22 -56.20 -7.91 2.07
CA LEU A 22 -55.87 -7.65 0.67
C LEU A 22 -54.36 -7.41 0.55
N THR A 23 -53.65 -8.34 -0.09
CA THR A 23 -52.24 -8.17 -0.46
C THR A 23 -52.12 -7.31 -1.71
N PRO A 24 -51.45 -6.15 -1.67
CA PRO A 24 -51.17 -5.37 -2.89
C PRO A 24 -50.13 -6.11 -3.73
N ILE A 25 -50.52 -6.53 -4.93
CA ILE A 25 -49.59 -7.08 -5.93
C ILE A 25 -48.82 -5.91 -6.55
N TYR A 26 -47.56 -5.75 -6.17
CA TYR A 26 -46.66 -4.81 -6.83
C TYR A 26 -46.18 -5.41 -8.17
N PRO A 27 -46.24 -4.67 -9.28
CA PRO A 27 -45.73 -5.14 -10.57
C PRO A 27 -44.20 -5.23 -10.53
N THR A 28 -43.65 -6.38 -10.93
CA THR A 28 -42.21 -6.57 -11.10
C THR A 28 -41.70 -5.73 -12.27
N ALA A 29 -40.89 -4.71 -11.99
CA ALA A 29 -40.29 -3.87 -13.01
C ALA A 29 -39.15 -4.62 -13.75
N ALA A 30 -39.51 -5.36 -14.80
CA ALA A 30 -38.55 -5.83 -15.78
C ALA A 30 -38.13 -4.64 -16.67
N ASN A 31 -36.91 -4.11 -16.47
CA ASN A 31 -36.13 -3.38 -17.50
C ASN A 31 -34.73 -3.03 -16.99
N SER A 32 -33.71 -3.72 -17.52
CA SER A 32 -32.29 -3.36 -17.32
C SER A 32 -31.45 -3.68 -18.58
N GLN A 33 -31.87 -3.15 -19.74
CA GLN A 33 -31.01 -3.08 -20.92
C GLN A 33 -30.47 -1.65 -21.11
N SER A 34 -29.33 -1.37 -20.49
CA SER A 34 -28.45 -0.27 -20.90
C SER A 34 -27.56 -0.77 -22.04
N PRO A 35 -27.51 -0.10 -23.20
CA PRO A 35 -26.73 -0.58 -24.33
C PRO A 35 -25.23 -0.42 -24.06
N SER A 36 -24.48 -1.51 -24.10
CA SER A 36 -23.02 -1.47 -24.17
C SER A 36 -22.59 -0.99 -25.56
N ASN A 37 -21.59 -0.10 -25.61
CA ASN A 37 -20.98 0.35 -26.87
C ASN A 37 -20.08 -0.76 -27.46
N GLY A 38 -20.70 -1.79 -28.00
CA GLY A 38 -20.01 -2.88 -28.69
C GLY A 38 -19.47 -2.46 -30.06
N GLN A 39 -18.18 -2.15 -30.16
CA GLN A 39 -17.49 -2.15 -31.44
C GLN A 39 -17.23 -3.60 -31.87
N ILE A 40 -18.10 -4.11 -32.74
CA ILE A 40 -17.96 -5.43 -33.36
C ILE A 40 -16.98 -5.32 -34.54
N SER A 41 -15.80 -5.92 -34.41
CA SER A 41 -14.95 -6.26 -35.56
C SER A 41 -15.41 -7.59 -36.17
N PRO A 42 -15.40 -7.75 -37.51
CA PRO A 42 -16.04 -8.88 -38.18
C PRO A 42 -15.26 -10.20 -38.08
N TYR A 43 -15.99 -11.30 -38.27
CA TYR A 43 -15.50 -12.68 -38.29
C TYR A 43 -14.41 -12.94 -39.35
N LEU A 44 -13.47 -13.83 -39.02
CA LEU A 44 -12.72 -14.65 -39.98
C LEU A 44 -13.03 -16.13 -39.73
N GLN A 45 -13.13 -16.92 -40.80
CA GLN A 45 -13.49 -18.34 -40.75
C GLN A 45 -12.29 -19.26 -40.50
N PRO A 46 -12.50 -20.47 -39.95
CA PRO A 46 -11.42 -21.41 -39.63
C PRO A 46 -10.98 -22.22 -40.86
N HIS A 47 -9.66 -22.27 -41.12
CA HIS A 47 -9.08 -23.22 -42.07
C HIS A 47 -8.56 -24.49 -41.38
N ARG A 48 -8.78 -25.64 -42.02
CA ARG A 48 -8.21 -26.95 -41.63
C ARG A 48 -6.85 -27.23 -42.30
N PRO A 49 -6.04 -28.15 -41.76
CA PRO A 49 -4.61 -28.27 -42.13
C PRO A 49 -4.33 -29.28 -43.24
N HIS A 50 -3.25 -29.01 -44.00
CA HIS A 50 -2.48 -29.92 -44.87
C HIS A 50 -1.16 -29.18 -45.24
N SER A 51 -0.07 -29.80 -45.74
CA SER A 51 0.70 -31.00 -45.34
C SER A 51 1.87 -31.16 -46.32
N HIS A 52 3.04 -31.62 -45.86
CA HIS A 52 4.26 -32.00 -46.62
C HIS A 52 5.23 -30.92 -47.17
N HIS A 53 6.46 -31.03 -46.65
CA HIS A 53 7.79 -30.98 -47.31
C HIS A 53 7.89 -31.26 -48.82
N PRO A 54 9.07 -31.02 -49.45
CA PRO A 54 10.13 -30.03 -49.15
C PRO A 54 10.68 -29.35 -50.42
N ASP A 55 11.73 -28.53 -50.32
CA ASP A 55 12.82 -28.60 -51.32
C ASP A 55 14.19 -28.21 -50.76
N LYS A 56 15.28 -28.47 -51.52
CA LYS A 56 16.68 -28.30 -51.10
C LYS A 56 17.52 -27.53 -52.11
N GLU A 57 18.37 -26.62 -51.63
CA GLU A 57 19.73 -26.36 -52.16
C GLU A 57 20.52 -25.63 -51.05
N ASN A 58 21.54 -26.22 -50.38
CA ASN A 58 22.88 -26.64 -50.84
C ASN A 58 23.71 -25.55 -51.52
N LEU A 59 24.59 -24.90 -50.76
CA LEU A 59 25.92 -24.50 -51.22
C LEU A 59 26.93 -24.59 -50.05
N ARG A 60 28.23 -24.66 -50.38
CA ARG A 60 29.27 -25.33 -49.57
C ARG A 60 30.35 -24.43 -48.99
N GLU A 61 30.81 -24.85 -47.80
CA GLU A 61 32.22 -24.94 -47.35
C GLU A 61 33.20 -23.77 -47.58
N ARG A 62 33.87 -23.35 -46.48
CA ARG A 62 35.34 -23.35 -46.41
C ARG A 62 35.85 -23.35 -44.97
N GLU A 63 36.91 -24.10 -44.72
CA GLU A 63 37.57 -24.28 -43.42
C GLU A 63 38.88 -23.46 -43.29
N ASN A 64 39.61 -23.72 -42.18
CA ASN A 64 40.95 -23.25 -41.75
C ASN A 64 40.94 -22.03 -40.79
N GLY A 65 41.67 -22.05 -39.67
CA GLY A 65 42.47 -23.14 -39.06
C GLY A 65 43.14 -22.72 -37.74
N TYR A 66 43.55 -23.70 -36.92
CA TYR A 66 44.27 -23.49 -35.62
C TYR A 66 45.80 -23.40 -35.78
N PRO A 67 46.52 -22.80 -34.80
CA PRO A 67 47.22 -23.59 -33.75
C PRO A 67 46.97 -23.02 -32.33
N THR A 68 46.77 -23.73 -31.21
CA THR A 68 47.39 -24.92 -30.54
C THR A 68 48.65 -24.67 -29.69
N SER A 69 48.49 -24.46 -28.37
CA SER A 69 49.34 -24.97 -27.27
C SER A 69 48.85 -24.45 -25.89
N GLY A 70 48.74 -25.23 -24.80
CA GLY A 70 48.83 -26.69 -24.62
C GLY A 70 48.97 -27.11 -23.14
N SER A 71 48.52 -28.34 -22.78
CA SER A 71 48.69 -29.07 -21.50
C SER A 71 48.15 -28.43 -20.19
N SER A 72 47.73 -29.15 -19.14
CA SER A 72 47.70 -30.61 -18.81
C SER A 72 46.34 -30.96 -18.16
N GLU A 73 45.67 -32.10 -18.43
CA GLU A 73 45.78 -33.42 -17.74
C GLU A 73 45.64 -33.35 -16.19
N SER A 74 44.97 -34.24 -15.44
CA SER A 74 44.30 -35.55 -15.69
C SER A 74 43.39 -35.90 -14.48
N SER A 75 42.34 -36.74 -14.49
CA SER A 75 41.63 -37.52 -15.54
C SER A 75 40.26 -38.05 -15.02
N PHE A 76 39.53 -38.79 -15.87
CA PHE A 76 38.23 -39.46 -15.64
C PHE A 76 38.14 -40.48 -14.49
N SER A 77 36.92 -40.68 -13.96
CA SER A 77 36.26 -42.02 -13.99
C SER A 77 34.72 -41.89 -13.95
N GLN A 78 34.00 -42.89 -14.48
CA GLN A 78 32.53 -42.93 -14.56
C GLN A 78 31.95 -44.00 -13.62
N CYS A 79 30.73 -43.83 -13.10
CA CYS A 79 29.66 -44.86 -13.21
C CYS A 79 28.28 -44.51 -12.63
N ARG A 80 27.26 -44.74 -13.49
CA ARG A 80 25.99 -45.47 -13.26
C ARG A 80 24.92 -44.99 -12.25
N THR A 81 23.69 -45.19 -12.73
CA THR A 81 22.37 -45.20 -12.07
C THR A 81 22.14 -46.43 -11.18
N ALA A 82 21.32 -46.32 -10.11
CA ALA A 82 20.02 -47.02 -9.96
C ALA A 82 19.54 -47.20 -8.49
N ASP A 83 18.22 -47.07 -8.31
CA ASP A 83 17.30 -47.70 -7.34
C ASP A 83 17.59 -47.86 -5.83
N VAL A 84 16.76 -47.15 -5.05
CA VAL A 84 15.77 -47.68 -4.09
C VAL A 84 16.12 -48.98 -3.33
N ARG A 85 16.39 -48.85 -2.02
CA ARG A 85 15.55 -49.50 -0.98
C ARG A 85 15.79 -48.98 0.45
N SER A 86 14.80 -49.24 1.31
CA SER A 86 14.79 -48.91 2.73
C SER A 86 15.43 -49.99 3.60
N ARG A 87 16.07 -49.59 4.70
CA ARG A 87 15.66 -49.99 6.07
C ARG A 87 16.48 -49.33 7.19
N THR A 88 15.87 -49.31 8.37
CA THR A 88 16.43 -49.13 9.71
C THR A 88 17.51 -50.21 10.03
N THR A 89 18.31 -50.18 11.11
CA THR A 89 17.99 -49.79 12.51
C THR A 89 19.26 -49.69 13.38
N THR A 90 19.21 -48.91 14.48
CA THR A 90 20.08 -49.00 15.69
C THR A 90 21.60 -48.70 15.54
N THR A 91 22.41 -48.42 16.58
CA THR A 91 22.33 -48.76 18.03
C THR A 91 23.17 -47.82 18.95
N THR A 92 22.79 -47.68 20.25
CA THR A 92 23.66 -47.48 21.47
C THR A 92 24.59 -46.25 21.65
N THR A 93 24.85 -45.65 22.83
CA THR A 93 24.21 -45.59 24.19
C THR A 93 24.85 -44.49 25.08
N THR A 94 24.33 -44.32 26.32
CA THR A 94 24.89 -43.65 27.53
C THR A 94 24.60 -42.15 27.71
N ASN A 95 24.27 -41.64 28.91
CA ASN A 95 23.83 -42.27 30.19
C ASN A 95 23.07 -41.27 31.09
N HIS A 96 22.10 -41.75 31.91
CA HIS A 96 21.53 -41.24 33.20
C HIS A 96 21.41 -39.71 33.52
N SER A 97 20.46 -39.16 34.29
CA SER A 97 19.17 -39.56 34.92
C SER A 97 18.60 -38.32 35.68
N ASN A 98 17.36 -38.17 36.15
CA ASN A 98 16.15 -39.01 36.15
C ASN A 98 14.91 -38.12 35.78
N ASN A 99 13.72 -37.98 36.41
CA ASN A 99 13.04 -38.57 37.58
C ASN A 99 11.49 -38.40 37.48
N ASN A 100 10.71 -39.11 38.33
CA ASN A 100 9.27 -38.94 38.68
C ASN A 100 8.23 -38.61 37.57
N ASN A 101 7.40 -39.57 37.13
CA ASN A 101 6.05 -39.97 37.67
C ASN A 101 4.87 -39.13 37.08
N ASN A 102 3.69 -39.67 36.73
CA ASN A 102 3.03 -40.94 37.13
C ASN A 102 1.93 -41.42 36.12
N THR A 103 1.76 -42.75 35.93
CA THR A 103 0.49 -43.56 35.71
C THR A 103 -0.70 -43.07 34.81
N HIS A 104 -1.50 -43.88 34.08
CA HIS A 104 -1.73 -45.36 34.00
C HIS A 104 -2.59 -45.80 32.77
N ALA A 105 -2.48 -47.09 32.34
CA ALA A 105 -3.43 -47.96 31.57
C ALA A 105 -3.92 -47.53 30.13
N HIS A 106 -3.98 -48.35 29.06
CA HIS A 106 -4.51 -49.72 28.78
C HIS A 106 -6.06 -49.81 28.66
N ALA A 107 -6.69 -50.61 27.77
CA ALA A 107 -6.25 -51.83 27.04
C ALA A 107 -6.86 -52.03 25.61
N HIS A 108 -6.59 -53.18 24.98
CA HIS A 108 -7.05 -53.65 23.64
C HIS A 108 -8.38 -54.43 23.64
N THR A 109 -8.99 -54.63 22.45
CA THR A 109 -9.42 -55.95 21.93
C THR A 109 -9.61 -55.95 20.40
N GLU A 110 -9.74 -57.14 19.78
CA GLU A 110 -9.74 -57.35 18.31
C GLU A 110 -10.89 -58.26 17.80
N HIS A 111 -10.91 -58.46 16.47
CA HIS A 111 -11.42 -59.63 15.70
C HIS A 111 -12.93 -59.75 15.40
N GLY A 112 -13.20 -60.42 14.27
CA GLY A 112 -14.53 -60.87 13.82
C GLY A 112 -14.72 -60.79 12.30
N CYS A 113 -14.71 -61.92 11.59
CA CYS A 113 -14.97 -62.00 10.14
C CYS A 113 -15.70 -63.31 9.80
N GLU A 114 -16.79 -63.25 9.03
CA GLU A 114 -17.45 -64.42 8.45
C GLU A 114 -18.31 -64.05 7.23
N CYS A 115 -18.72 -65.02 6.40
CA CYS A 115 -19.33 -64.78 5.09
C CYS A 115 -20.23 -65.94 4.64
N SER A 116 -21.48 -65.69 4.18
CA SER A 116 -22.25 -66.69 3.40
C SER A 116 -23.50 -66.15 2.65
N SER A 117 -23.77 -66.78 1.51
CA SER A 117 -25.08 -66.94 0.83
C SER A 117 -25.71 -65.76 0.04
N ARG A 118 -26.55 -66.11 -0.95
CA ARG A 118 -27.29 -65.23 -1.86
C ARG A 118 -28.80 -65.44 -1.72
N VAL A 119 -29.59 -64.36 -1.73
CA VAL A 119 -30.98 -64.37 -2.23
C VAL A 119 -31.24 -63.05 -2.96
N CYS A 120 -31.73 -63.11 -4.21
CA CYS A 120 -32.12 -61.92 -4.96
C CYS A 120 -33.56 -61.51 -4.61
N LYS A 121 -33.75 -60.25 -4.20
CA LYS A 121 -35.04 -59.54 -4.21
C LYS A 121 -34.79 -58.10 -4.66
N ASN A 122 -35.72 -57.54 -5.43
CA ASN A 122 -35.57 -56.23 -6.07
C ASN A 122 -35.11 -55.15 -5.06
N HIS A 123 -34.04 -54.43 -5.39
CA HIS A 123 -33.51 -53.35 -4.56
C HIS A 123 -33.77 -51.99 -5.23
N THR A 124 -34.59 -51.16 -4.59
CA THR A 124 -34.56 -49.72 -4.81
C THR A 124 -33.31 -49.18 -4.12
N THR A 125 -32.19 -49.11 -4.83
CA THR A 125 -30.90 -48.69 -4.29
C THR A 125 -30.99 -47.27 -3.75
N THR A 126 -31.07 -47.15 -2.44
CA THR A 126 -31.23 -45.88 -1.72
C THR A 126 -29.86 -45.48 -1.17
N THR A 127 -29.11 -44.72 -1.96
CA THR A 127 -27.75 -44.30 -1.60
C THR A 127 -27.83 -43.14 -0.62
N THR A 128 -27.53 -43.40 0.65
CA THR A 128 -27.41 -42.36 1.69
C THR A 128 -25.94 -42.04 1.92
N THR A 129 -25.45 -40.99 1.28
CA THR A 129 -24.11 -40.46 1.54
C THR A 129 -24.16 -39.61 2.80
N THR A 130 -23.39 -40.00 3.81
CA THR A 130 -23.16 -39.16 5.01
C THR A 130 -21.84 -38.42 4.82
N LEU A 131 -21.88 -37.09 4.84
CA LEU A 131 -20.69 -36.25 4.85
C LEU A 131 -20.52 -35.70 6.27
N GLU A 132 -19.37 -35.96 6.87
CA GLU A 132 -18.93 -35.34 8.13
C GLU A 132 -17.83 -34.33 7.85
N TYR A 133 -18.00 -33.12 8.40
CA TYR A 133 -16.97 -32.08 8.38
C TYR A 133 -16.54 -31.79 9.82
N GLU A 134 -15.25 -31.97 10.10
CA GLU A 134 -14.62 -31.53 11.34
C GLU A 134 -14.14 -30.10 11.18
N LEU A 135 -14.82 -29.15 11.82
CA LEU A 135 -14.48 -27.73 11.79
C LEU A 135 -13.84 -27.33 13.13
N SER A 136 -12.62 -27.84 13.34
CA SER A 136 -11.82 -27.72 14.57
C SER A 136 -12.41 -28.39 15.82
N ASN A 137 -11.64 -28.39 16.91
CA ASN A 137 -11.75 -29.33 18.04
C ASN A 137 -13.06 -29.34 18.86
N PHE A 138 -14.07 -28.53 18.52
CA PHE A 138 -15.30 -28.40 19.33
C PHE A 138 -16.62 -28.50 18.55
N ALA A 139 -16.63 -28.80 17.25
CA ALA A 139 -17.88 -29.07 16.51
C ALA A 139 -17.70 -30.05 15.34
N LYS A 140 -18.60 -31.04 15.25
CA LYS A 140 -18.84 -31.85 14.05
C LYS A 140 -20.14 -31.42 13.38
N LEU A 141 -20.11 -31.25 12.07
CA LEU A 141 -21.32 -31.07 11.26
C LEU A 141 -21.52 -32.30 10.37
N THR A 142 -22.59 -33.05 10.61
CA THR A 142 -22.97 -34.25 9.84
C THR A 142 -24.17 -33.93 8.98
N THR A 143 -24.05 -34.11 7.65
CA THR A 143 -25.17 -33.96 6.72
C THR A 143 -25.37 -35.26 5.94
N ARG A 144 -26.64 -35.69 5.80
CA ARG A 144 -27.02 -36.85 5.01
C ARG A 144 -27.76 -36.40 3.76
N ILE A 145 -27.30 -36.89 2.61
CA ILE A 145 -27.97 -36.73 1.33
C ILE A 145 -28.37 -38.14 0.86
N THR A 146 -29.66 -38.32 0.61
CA THR A 146 -30.23 -39.61 0.18
C THR A 146 -30.79 -39.46 -1.22
N THR A 147 -30.35 -40.32 -2.14
CA THR A 147 -30.90 -40.40 -3.50
C THR A 147 -31.48 -41.79 -3.78
N GLN A 148 -32.53 -41.81 -4.60
CA GLN A 148 -33.15 -43.01 -5.16
C GLN A 148 -33.25 -42.83 -6.66
N SER A 149 -33.06 -43.92 -7.41
CA SER A 149 -33.30 -43.97 -8.85
C SER A 149 -34.20 -45.16 -9.18
N ASN A 150 -35.21 -44.90 -10.01
CA ASN A 150 -36.00 -45.94 -10.68
C ASN A 150 -35.49 -46.08 -12.11
N VAL A 151 -35.58 -47.29 -12.66
CA VAL A 151 -35.22 -47.59 -14.05
C VAL A 151 -36.47 -48.03 -14.79
N GLU A 152 -36.95 -47.21 -15.72
CA GLU A 152 -37.95 -47.60 -16.73
C GLU A 152 -37.42 -47.25 -18.12
N ALA A 153 -37.88 -48.01 -19.13
CA ALA A 153 -37.27 -48.06 -20.45
C ALA A 153 -38.05 -47.27 -21.52
N ALA A 154 -37.38 -47.00 -22.65
CA ALA A 154 -37.90 -46.13 -23.70
C ALA A 154 -38.90 -46.83 -24.65
N ALA A 155 -39.83 -46.01 -25.18
CA ALA A 155 -40.55 -46.23 -26.44
C ALA A 155 -40.45 -44.94 -27.28
N ALA A 156 -40.63 -45.04 -28.60
CA ALA A 156 -40.27 -43.97 -29.55
C ALA A 156 -41.37 -43.69 -30.59
N THR A 157 -41.09 -42.71 -31.46
CA THR A 157 -41.86 -42.25 -32.65
C THR A 157 -43.16 -41.46 -32.38
N ALA A 158 -43.64 -40.56 -33.25
CA ALA A 158 -42.98 -39.69 -34.25
C ALA A 158 -43.96 -38.61 -34.78
N ALA A 159 -43.41 -37.69 -35.60
CA ALA A 159 -44.05 -37.03 -36.75
C ALA A 159 -44.91 -35.75 -36.61
N THR A 160 -44.58 -34.81 -37.51
CA THR A 160 -45.44 -33.82 -38.21
C THR A 160 -46.04 -32.61 -37.47
N ALA A 161 -46.23 -31.55 -38.27
CA ALA A 161 -46.83 -30.27 -37.92
C ALA A 161 -47.69 -29.78 -39.11
N ASP A 162 -48.70 -28.94 -38.85
CA ASP A 162 -49.06 -27.78 -39.69
C ASP A 162 -49.98 -26.80 -38.89
N PRO A 163 -50.14 -25.51 -39.29
CA PRO A 163 -50.88 -24.49 -38.53
C PRO A 163 -52.22 -24.07 -39.19
N GLN A 164 -52.76 -22.89 -38.78
CA GLN A 164 -53.96 -22.18 -39.31
C GLN A 164 -55.32 -22.63 -38.69
N GLN A 165 -56.41 -21.81 -38.58
CA GLN A 165 -56.70 -20.43 -39.03
C GLN A 165 -57.84 -19.73 -38.20
N HIS A 166 -58.05 -18.42 -38.46
CA HIS A 166 -59.13 -17.44 -38.13
C HIS A 166 -60.40 -17.75 -37.28
N HIS A 167 -60.72 -16.82 -36.35
CA HIS A 167 -61.91 -15.90 -36.25
C HIS A 167 -61.90 -15.27 -34.82
N GLN A 168 -62.12 -13.98 -34.47
CA GLN A 168 -62.73 -12.75 -35.03
C GLN A 168 -64.20 -12.48 -34.58
N LEU A 169 -64.49 -11.21 -34.22
CA LEU A 169 -65.76 -10.63 -33.70
C LEU A 169 -66.01 -10.88 -32.18
N GLU A 170 -66.60 -9.97 -31.37
CA GLU A 170 -67.08 -8.59 -31.63
C GLU A 170 -67.04 -7.64 -30.39
N ASN A 171 -67.49 -6.39 -30.56
CA ASN A 171 -67.27 -5.23 -29.68
C ASN A 171 -68.22 -5.05 -28.49
N SER A 172 -67.79 -4.24 -27.50
CA SER A 172 -68.67 -3.29 -26.80
C SER A 172 -67.88 -2.04 -26.35
N GLU A 173 -68.34 -0.85 -26.73
CA GLU A 173 -67.75 0.45 -26.33
C GLU A 173 -68.46 1.07 -25.12
N ILE A 174 -67.87 2.09 -24.46
CA ILE A 174 -68.44 3.46 -24.35
C ILE A 174 -67.54 4.44 -23.55
N THR A 175 -67.07 5.48 -24.25
CA THR A 175 -66.69 6.86 -23.84
C THR A 175 -65.85 7.19 -22.59
N GLY A 176 -64.81 8.02 -22.79
CA GLY A 176 -64.20 8.89 -21.77
C GLY A 176 -63.10 9.78 -22.36
N HIS A 177 -63.24 11.12 -22.32
CA HIS A 177 -62.33 12.05 -23.00
C HIS A 177 -60.99 12.31 -22.26
N LEU A 178 -59.92 12.50 -23.04
CA LEU A 178 -58.66 13.16 -22.63
C LEU A 178 -58.23 14.19 -23.70
N PRO A 179 -57.74 15.39 -23.34
CA PRO A 179 -57.30 16.40 -24.31
C PRO A 179 -55.88 16.18 -24.88
N GLN A 180 -55.65 16.77 -26.05
CA GLN A 180 -54.32 17.07 -26.61
C GLN A 180 -53.67 18.23 -25.80
N GLY A 181 -52.35 18.50 -25.80
CA GLY A 181 -51.22 17.83 -26.46
C GLY A 181 -50.12 18.85 -26.81
N LEU A 182 -48.85 18.57 -26.52
CA LEU A 182 -47.67 19.35 -26.94
C LEU A 182 -46.49 18.41 -27.30
N PRO A 183 -45.52 18.84 -28.13
CA PRO A 183 -44.91 17.92 -29.09
C PRO A 183 -43.64 17.19 -28.61
N LEU A 184 -43.55 15.91 -28.98
CA LEU A 184 -42.29 15.17 -29.02
C LEU A 184 -41.32 15.83 -30.02
N SER A 185 -40.06 15.99 -29.64
CA SER A 185 -39.05 16.60 -30.51
C SER A 185 -38.80 15.72 -31.75
N SER A 186 -38.89 16.32 -32.94
CA SER A 186 -38.68 15.59 -34.18
C SER A 186 -37.22 15.18 -34.34
N ARG A 187 -36.95 14.13 -35.12
CA ARG A 187 -35.60 13.66 -35.46
C ARG A 187 -34.73 14.77 -36.10
N HIS A 188 -35.36 15.81 -36.65
CA HIS A 188 -34.69 17.00 -37.18
C HIS A 188 -34.07 17.87 -36.08
N HIS A 189 -34.75 18.07 -34.94
CA HIS A 189 -34.20 18.82 -33.81
C HIS A 189 -32.98 18.12 -33.20
N TRP A 190 -33.01 16.78 -33.09
CA TRP A 190 -31.84 16.00 -32.64
C TRP A 190 -30.64 16.16 -33.57
N ASN A 191 -30.84 16.03 -34.88
CA ASN A 191 -29.79 16.24 -35.88
C ASN A 191 -29.23 17.68 -35.84
N GLN A 192 -30.06 18.67 -35.56
CA GLN A 192 -29.66 20.08 -35.43
C GLN A 192 -28.86 20.32 -34.14
N LEU A 193 -29.26 19.72 -33.02
CA LEU A 193 -28.51 19.77 -31.75
C LEU A 193 -27.12 19.15 -31.88
N GLN A 194 -27.00 17.98 -32.53
CA GLN A 194 -25.69 17.36 -32.81
C GLN A 194 -24.78 18.25 -33.67
N ARG A 195 -25.33 18.92 -34.69
CA ARG A 195 -24.56 19.87 -35.53
C ARG A 195 -24.06 21.06 -34.73
N SER A 196 -24.88 21.64 -33.86
CA SER A 196 -24.47 22.73 -32.95
C SER A 196 -23.39 22.29 -31.96
N LEU A 197 -23.53 21.10 -31.37
CA LEU A 197 -22.51 20.51 -30.49
C LEU A 197 -21.18 20.29 -31.21
N HIS A 198 -21.20 19.78 -32.44
CA HIS A 198 -19.99 19.60 -33.24
C HIS A 198 -19.33 20.93 -33.60
N ALA A 199 -20.11 21.95 -33.97
CA ALA A 199 -19.59 23.29 -34.27
C ALA A 199 -18.89 23.92 -33.04
N LEU A 200 -19.50 23.83 -31.84
CA LEU A 200 -18.90 24.26 -30.59
C LEU A 200 -17.59 23.51 -30.29
N HIS A 201 -17.55 22.20 -30.50
CA HIS A 201 -16.34 21.39 -30.31
C HIS A 201 -15.19 21.84 -31.22
N THR A 202 -15.48 22.09 -32.51
CA THR A 202 -14.49 22.59 -33.48
C THR A 202 -14.02 24.00 -33.11
N GLN A 203 -14.91 24.87 -32.65
CA GLN A 203 -14.57 26.23 -32.19
C GLN A 203 -13.66 26.19 -30.95
N GLN A 204 -13.93 25.31 -29.97
CA GLN A 204 -13.10 25.15 -28.79
C GLN A 204 -11.68 24.66 -29.14
N GLN A 205 -11.55 23.71 -30.07
CA GLN A 205 -10.24 23.26 -30.54
C GLN A 205 -9.42 24.38 -31.20
N GLN A 206 -10.07 25.27 -31.98
CA GLN A 206 -9.41 26.45 -32.57
C GLN A 206 -9.02 27.52 -31.54
N ILE A 207 -9.73 27.63 -30.42
CA ILE A 207 -9.34 28.51 -29.31
C ILE A 207 -8.12 27.93 -28.60
N ASN A 208 -8.15 26.63 -28.27
CA ASN A 208 -7.06 25.95 -27.57
C ASN A 208 -5.74 25.97 -28.37
N SER A 209 -5.79 25.81 -29.70
CA SER A 209 -4.58 25.88 -30.54
C SER A 209 -3.97 27.29 -30.61
N LYS A 210 -4.79 28.34 -30.58
CA LYS A 210 -4.32 29.73 -30.50
C LYS A 210 -3.64 30.03 -29.16
N ILE A 211 -4.20 29.54 -28.05
CA ILE A 211 -3.61 29.68 -26.71
C ILE A 211 -2.24 28.98 -26.65
N PHE A 212 -2.13 27.76 -27.19
CA PHE A 212 -0.87 27.01 -27.24
C PHE A 212 0.22 27.74 -28.04
N LEU A 213 -0.11 28.24 -29.24
CA LEU A 213 0.81 29.04 -30.06
C LEU A 213 1.21 30.37 -29.41
N GLN A 214 0.36 30.94 -28.56
CA GLN A 214 0.68 32.14 -27.80
C GLN A 214 1.64 31.83 -26.64
N GLN A 215 1.45 30.71 -25.94
CA GLN A 215 2.35 30.25 -24.87
C GLN A 215 3.76 29.91 -25.39
N GLN A 216 3.88 29.23 -26.54
CA GLN A 216 5.19 28.94 -27.15
C GLN A 216 5.99 30.22 -27.46
N ARG A 217 5.33 31.26 -28.00
CA ARG A 217 5.99 32.54 -28.32
C ARG A 217 6.54 33.25 -27.08
N SER A 218 5.83 33.18 -25.96
CA SER A 218 6.30 33.74 -24.68
C SER A 218 7.55 33.01 -24.17
N TYR A 219 7.62 31.69 -24.32
CA TYR A 219 8.81 30.90 -23.93
C TYR A 219 10.05 31.24 -24.78
N THR A 220 9.91 31.38 -26.10
CA THR A 220 11.06 31.73 -26.96
C THR A 220 11.64 33.12 -26.70
N ASN A 221 10.81 34.09 -26.27
CA ASN A 221 11.30 35.46 -26.03
C ASN A 221 12.11 35.62 -24.74
N ASN A 222 11.89 34.78 -23.71
CA ASN A 222 12.63 34.90 -22.45
C ASN A 222 14.06 34.33 -22.52
N ASN A 223 14.34 33.35 -23.39
CA ASN A 223 15.64 32.66 -23.42
C ASN A 223 16.74 33.41 -24.20
N ASN A 224 16.41 34.42 -25.02
CA ASN A 224 17.39 35.11 -25.87
C ASN A 224 18.19 36.23 -25.16
N ASN A 225 18.00 36.45 -23.86
CA ASN A 225 18.42 37.69 -23.18
C ASN A 225 19.49 37.50 -22.07
N ASN A 226 20.15 36.35 -21.96
CA ASN A 226 21.27 36.16 -21.02
C ASN A 226 22.41 35.29 -21.59
N ASN A 227 23.64 35.72 -21.27
CA ASN A 227 24.92 35.01 -21.32
C ASN A 227 25.46 34.55 -22.70
N ASN A 228 26.27 35.42 -23.31
CA ASN A 228 27.49 34.99 -24.01
C ASN A 228 28.47 34.37 -22.99
N ASN A 229 29.10 33.25 -23.32
CA ASN A 229 30.54 32.98 -23.12
C ASN A 229 30.92 31.59 -23.68
N ASN A 230 32.09 31.49 -24.32
CA ASN A 230 32.56 30.27 -24.98
C ASN A 230 33.39 29.37 -24.04
N ILE A 231 33.08 28.07 -23.98
CA ILE A 231 34.00 26.99 -23.58
C ILE A 231 33.72 25.76 -24.46
N ASP A 232 34.76 25.17 -25.06
CA ASP A 232 34.66 23.97 -25.91
C ASP A 232 34.30 22.70 -25.11
N THR A 233 33.41 21.86 -25.66
CA THR A 233 32.97 20.59 -25.03
C THR A 233 32.70 19.47 -26.07
N THR A 234 33.62 19.26 -27.01
CA THR A 234 33.54 18.20 -28.04
C THR A 234 33.78 16.78 -27.50
N GLN A 235 32.97 16.30 -26.54
CA GLN A 235 32.98 14.88 -26.12
C GLN A 235 31.70 14.29 -25.48
N TYR A 236 30.56 15.00 -25.45
CA TYR A 236 29.33 14.54 -24.76
C TYR A 236 28.12 14.21 -25.67
N GLU A 237 28.30 14.12 -26.98
CA GLU A 237 27.20 14.27 -27.96
C GLU A 237 26.36 13.01 -28.27
N ASN A 238 26.45 11.92 -27.51
CA ASN A 238 25.91 10.60 -27.94
C ASN A 238 24.98 9.84 -26.96
N MET A 239 24.50 10.46 -25.88
CA MET A 239 23.47 9.86 -25.00
C MET A 239 22.20 10.70 -24.80
N SER A 240 22.11 11.92 -25.37
CA SER A 240 20.97 12.82 -25.20
C SER A 240 20.07 12.89 -26.43
N LYS A 241 19.43 11.78 -26.81
CA LYS A 241 18.32 11.81 -27.78
C LYS A 241 17.04 12.22 -27.03
N PRO A 242 16.40 13.37 -27.34
CA PRO A 242 15.16 13.74 -26.69
C PRO A 242 14.07 12.72 -27.05
N VAL A 243 13.52 12.04 -26.04
CA VAL A 243 12.38 11.15 -26.22
C VAL A 243 11.21 11.97 -26.75
N ASN A 244 10.69 11.63 -27.93
CA ASN A 244 9.58 12.37 -28.52
C ASN A 244 8.28 12.10 -27.73
N VAL A 245 8.00 12.97 -26.76
CA VAL A 245 6.85 12.87 -25.85
C VAL A 245 5.51 12.86 -26.60
N GLU A 246 5.41 13.54 -27.74
CA GLU A 246 4.19 13.58 -28.57
C GLU A 246 3.81 12.19 -29.11
N LYS A 247 4.79 11.28 -29.27
CA LYS A 247 4.58 9.91 -29.76
C LYS A 247 3.70 9.06 -28.83
N TYR A 248 3.56 9.42 -27.55
CA TYR A 248 2.78 8.66 -26.58
C TYR A 248 1.29 9.06 -26.48
N ALA A 249 0.84 10.00 -27.30
CA ALA A 249 -0.58 10.26 -27.59
C ALA A 249 -1.40 10.78 -26.36
N PRO A 250 -2.74 10.89 -26.40
CA PRO A 250 -3.46 11.96 -25.71
C PRO A 250 -3.47 11.84 -24.18
N ARG A 251 -3.47 12.99 -23.50
CA ARG A 251 -3.69 13.09 -22.05
C ARG A 251 -5.15 12.75 -21.74
N ASP A 252 -5.38 11.67 -20.99
CA ASP A 252 -6.71 11.20 -20.55
C ASP A 252 -7.48 12.21 -19.67
N ARG A 253 -6.79 13.24 -19.13
CA ARG A 253 -7.37 14.25 -18.23
C ARG A 253 -6.94 15.68 -18.59
N LEU A 254 -7.94 16.56 -18.79
CA LEU A 254 -7.77 18.00 -19.03
C LEU A 254 -7.53 18.80 -17.73
N GLY A 255 -6.53 18.41 -16.91
CA GLY A 255 -5.95 19.25 -15.86
C GLY A 255 -6.83 19.69 -14.67
N PHE A 256 -8.15 19.52 -14.71
CA PHE A 256 -9.07 19.93 -13.65
C PHE A 256 -9.38 18.77 -12.71
N TRP A 257 -8.94 18.92 -11.47
CA TRP A 257 -9.08 17.91 -10.42
C TRP A 257 -10.40 18.18 -9.68
N GLY A 258 -11.40 17.31 -9.90
CA GLY A 258 -12.64 17.34 -9.12
C GLY A 258 -12.38 17.05 -7.64
N SER A 259 -13.38 17.15 -6.77
CA SER A 259 -13.17 16.89 -5.33
C SER A 259 -12.82 15.41 -5.01
N GLY A 260 -13.15 14.49 -5.91
CA GLY A 260 -12.98 13.03 -5.76
C GLY A 260 -14.18 12.33 -5.11
N ASP A 261 -15.12 13.10 -4.55
CA ASP A 261 -16.29 12.62 -3.80
C ASP A 261 -17.45 12.22 -4.70
N ASN A 262 -17.15 11.67 -5.89
CA ASN A 262 -18.12 11.34 -6.94
C ASN A 262 -18.95 10.07 -6.60
N GLU A 263 -19.26 9.84 -5.31
CA GLU A 263 -20.30 8.90 -4.89
C GLU A 263 -21.67 9.49 -5.27
N ILE A 264 -22.16 9.13 -6.46
CA ILE A 264 -23.52 9.45 -6.89
C ILE A 264 -24.48 8.60 -6.05
N SER A 265 -25.12 9.18 -5.03
CA SER A 265 -26.10 8.49 -4.18
C SER A 265 -27.20 7.84 -5.03
N GLY A 266 -27.53 6.58 -4.75
CA GLY A 266 -28.49 5.80 -5.54
C GLY A 266 -28.01 5.28 -6.91
N SER A 267 -26.78 5.55 -7.35
CA SER A 267 -26.22 4.98 -8.61
C SER A 267 -25.99 3.47 -8.57
N ILE A 268 -25.92 2.89 -7.37
CA ILE A 268 -25.78 1.46 -7.11
C ILE A 268 -26.83 1.07 -6.05
N SER A 269 -27.50 -0.05 -6.26
CA SER A 269 -28.58 -0.58 -5.41
C SER A 269 -28.43 -2.10 -5.23
N GLY A 270 -29.33 -2.75 -4.49
CA GLY A 270 -29.33 -4.20 -4.30
C GLY A 270 -28.04 -4.74 -3.68
N LEU A 271 -27.64 -5.96 -4.09
CA LEU A 271 -26.45 -6.63 -3.57
C LEU A 271 -25.16 -5.85 -3.83
N ASP A 272 -25.05 -5.17 -4.97
CA ASP A 272 -23.84 -4.40 -5.33
C ASP A 272 -23.58 -3.24 -4.35
N ARG A 273 -24.65 -2.64 -3.79
CA ARG A 273 -24.56 -1.61 -2.74
C ARG A 273 -24.08 -2.18 -1.39
N LEU A 274 -24.27 -3.49 -1.15
CA LEU A 274 -23.79 -4.19 0.05
C LEU A 274 -22.36 -4.69 -0.09
N TYR A 275 -21.96 -5.16 -1.28
CA TYR A 275 -20.63 -5.69 -1.56
C TYR A 275 -19.59 -4.62 -1.91
N GLY A 276 -20.01 -3.48 -2.46
CA GLY A 276 -19.09 -2.37 -2.76
C GLY A 276 -18.57 -1.69 -1.49
N LYS A 277 -17.31 -1.94 -1.11
CA LYS A 277 -16.67 -1.47 0.14
C LYS A 277 -16.79 0.02 0.45
N ARG A 278 -16.76 0.87 -0.58
CA ARG A 278 -16.93 2.34 -0.53
C ARG A 278 -18.35 2.75 -0.14
N TYR A 279 -19.33 1.92 -0.54
CA TYR A 279 -20.77 2.19 -0.52
C TYR A 279 -21.51 1.52 0.66
N SER A 280 -20.96 0.43 1.19
CA SER A 280 -21.57 -0.37 2.24
C SER A 280 -21.49 0.32 3.61
N LYS A 281 -22.64 0.43 4.30
CA LYS A 281 -22.72 0.93 5.69
C LYS A 281 -22.78 -0.18 6.74
N GLY A 282 -22.75 -1.46 6.34
CA GLY A 282 -23.06 -2.57 7.22
C GLY A 282 -24.49 -2.44 7.80
N LEU A 283 -24.61 -2.43 9.12
CA LEU A 283 -25.91 -2.25 9.81
C LEU A 283 -26.34 -0.78 9.95
N ALA A 284 -25.49 0.20 9.62
CA ALA A 284 -25.84 1.63 9.65
C ALA A 284 -26.64 2.13 8.43
N PHE A 285 -27.05 1.25 7.50
CA PHE A 285 -28.14 1.59 6.58
C PHE A 285 -29.44 1.72 7.37
N THR A 286 -30.08 2.88 7.30
CA THR A 286 -31.41 3.13 7.91
C THR A 286 -32.51 2.28 7.26
N HIS A 287 -33.64 2.07 7.92
CA HIS A 287 -34.76 1.34 7.32
C HIS A 287 -35.25 1.96 6.00
N GLN A 288 -35.24 3.30 5.90
CA GLN A 288 -35.61 4.04 4.70
C GLN A 288 -34.60 3.81 3.56
N GLU A 289 -33.29 3.95 3.81
CA GLU A 289 -32.26 3.63 2.82
C GLU A 289 -32.38 2.16 2.37
N ARG A 290 -32.63 1.24 3.29
CA ARG A 290 -32.79 -0.19 2.95
C ARG A 290 -33.96 -0.44 2.00
N GLN A 291 -35.08 0.25 2.19
CA GLN A 291 -36.24 0.16 1.31
C GLN A 291 -35.97 0.83 -0.04
N GLN A 292 -35.46 2.05 -0.06
CA GLN A 292 -35.19 2.82 -1.27
C GLN A 292 -34.09 2.20 -2.16
N LEU A 293 -33.11 1.50 -1.57
CA LEU A 293 -32.01 0.84 -2.28
C LEU A 293 -32.27 -0.64 -2.59
N GLY A 294 -33.46 -1.18 -2.27
CA GLY A 294 -33.79 -2.58 -2.56
C GLY A 294 -33.00 -3.63 -1.76
N ILE A 295 -32.49 -3.26 -0.58
CA ILE A 295 -31.70 -4.13 0.33
C ILE A 295 -32.45 -4.51 1.61
N HIS A 296 -33.73 -4.12 1.74
CA HIS A 296 -34.58 -4.53 2.85
C HIS A 296 -34.79 -6.05 2.85
N GLY A 297 -34.65 -6.69 4.02
CA GLY A 297 -34.67 -8.15 4.14
C GLY A 297 -33.31 -8.84 3.88
N LEU A 298 -32.37 -8.19 3.20
CA LEU A 298 -30.99 -8.71 3.01
C LEU A 298 -30.09 -8.46 4.24
N LEU A 299 -30.52 -7.61 5.16
CA LEU A 299 -29.83 -7.28 6.41
C LEU A 299 -30.73 -7.59 7.62
N PRO A 300 -30.18 -8.08 8.75
CA PRO A 300 -30.91 -8.22 10.02
C PRO A 300 -31.65 -6.93 10.41
N TYR A 301 -32.84 -7.06 10.99
CA TYR A 301 -33.76 -5.93 11.23
C TYR A 301 -33.08 -4.70 11.87
N THR A 302 -32.25 -4.92 12.90
CA THR A 302 -31.53 -3.88 13.64
C THR A 302 -30.75 -2.92 12.72
N VAL A 303 -31.01 -1.61 12.88
CA VAL A 303 -30.07 -0.55 12.47
C VAL A 303 -29.08 -0.36 13.63
N ARG A 304 -27.81 -0.11 13.32
CA ARG A 304 -26.78 0.24 14.31
C ARG A 304 -26.15 1.58 14.00
N GLU A 305 -25.90 2.38 15.02
CA GLU A 305 -25.17 3.64 14.88
C GLU A 305 -23.67 3.39 14.58
N PRO A 306 -22.94 4.35 13.98
CA PRO A 306 -21.52 4.19 13.66
C PRO A 306 -20.68 3.78 14.88
N ALA A 307 -20.91 4.42 16.03
CA ALA A 307 -20.24 4.10 17.29
C ALA A 307 -20.46 2.65 17.76
N GLU A 308 -21.66 2.09 17.56
CA GLU A 308 -21.95 0.70 17.91
C GLU A 308 -21.24 -0.29 16.97
N GLN A 309 -21.06 0.08 15.70
CA GLN A 309 -20.28 -0.73 14.75
C GLN A 309 -18.78 -0.69 15.08
N ILE A 310 -18.25 0.47 15.49
CA ILE A 310 -16.86 0.61 15.97
C ILE A 310 -16.65 -0.22 17.24
N ALA A 311 -17.52 -0.08 18.24
CA ALA A 311 -17.43 -0.83 19.49
C ALA A 311 -17.50 -2.35 19.26
N HIS A 312 -18.38 -2.81 18.35
CA HIS A 312 -18.47 -4.20 17.94
C HIS A 312 -17.20 -4.69 17.22
N ALA A 313 -16.56 -3.85 16.40
CA ALA A 313 -15.29 -4.18 15.76
C ALA A 313 -14.12 -4.26 16.75
N ARG A 314 -14.04 -3.35 17.75
CA ARG A 314 -13.08 -3.47 18.87
C ARG A 314 -13.30 -4.80 19.61
N GLN A 315 -14.54 -5.12 20.02
CA GLN A 315 -14.86 -6.38 20.69
C GLN A 315 -14.55 -7.66 19.89
N LEU A 316 -14.42 -7.58 18.56
CA LEU A 316 -13.97 -8.69 17.74
C LEU A 316 -12.43 -8.76 17.65
N LEU A 317 -11.75 -7.61 17.56
CA LEU A 317 -10.28 -7.52 17.63
C LEU A 317 -9.72 -7.97 18.98
N ASP A 318 -10.36 -7.54 20.07
CA ASP A 318 -9.93 -7.82 21.45
C ASP A 318 -10.11 -9.31 21.84
N ARG A 319 -10.73 -10.12 20.97
CA ARG A 319 -10.85 -11.60 21.08
C ARG A 319 -9.79 -12.36 20.29
N LEU A 320 -9.05 -11.70 19.40
CA LEU A 320 -7.99 -12.32 18.61
C LEU A 320 -6.69 -12.25 19.42
N GLU A 321 -6.06 -13.39 19.67
CA GLU A 321 -4.91 -13.44 20.58
C GLU A 321 -3.67 -12.75 19.98
N ASN A 322 -3.35 -13.09 18.73
CA ASN A 322 -2.16 -12.60 18.03
C ASN A 322 -2.49 -11.47 17.03
N ASP A 323 -1.48 -10.66 16.71
CA ASP A 323 -1.65 -9.46 15.89
C ASP A 323 -1.80 -9.75 14.39
N LEU A 324 -1.36 -10.92 13.91
CA LEU A 324 -1.55 -11.32 12.50
C LEU A 324 -3.03 -11.57 12.20
N ASP A 325 -3.76 -12.24 13.10
CA ASP A 325 -5.21 -12.42 12.96
C ASP A 325 -5.95 -11.07 13.04
N LYS A 326 -5.48 -10.13 13.88
CA LYS A 326 -6.00 -8.76 13.94
C LYS A 326 -5.76 -7.99 12.63
N TYR A 327 -4.57 -8.11 12.05
CA TYR A 327 -4.26 -7.58 10.71
C TYR A 327 -5.22 -8.17 9.67
N MET A 328 -5.36 -9.51 9.62
CA MET A 328 -6.27 -10.17 8.68
C MET A 328 -7.74 -9.75 8.87
N TYR A 329 -8.18 -9.53 10.12
CA TYR A 329 -9.51 -8.96 10.39
C TYR A 329 -9.66 -7.52 9.85
N LEU A 330 -8.68 -6.65 10.09
CA LEU A 330 -8.69 -5.24 9.67
C LEU A 330 -8.62 -5.10 8.13
N ILE A 331 -7.76 -5.87 7.48
CA ILE A 331 -7.66 -5.98 6.03
C ILE A 331 -8.98 -6.48 5.43
N ASN A 332 -9.60 -7.51 6.00
CA ASN A 332 -10.93 -7.97 5.59
C ASN A 332 -12.07 -7.01 5.98
N LEU A 333 -11.90 -6.11 6.95
CA LEU A 333 -12.87 -5.05 7.23
C LEU A 333 -12.82 -3.98 6.13
N SER A 334 -11.62 -3.58 5.70
CA SER A 334 -11.44 -2.56 4.65
C SER A 334 -12.06 -2.93 3.31
N GLU A 335 -12.11 -4.22 2.95
CA GLU A 335 -12.77 -4.70 1.70
C GLU A 335 -14.27 -4.98 1.84
N ARG A 336 -14.85 -4.79 3.03
CA ARG A 336 -16.32 -4.93 3.26
C ARG A 336 -16.99 -3.62 3.60
N ASN A 337 -16.32 -2.73 4.33
CA ASN A 337 -16.80 -1.41 4.71
C ASN A 337 -15.59 -0.51 5.00
N GLU A 338 -15.22 0.27 3.98
CA GLU A 338 -14.05 1.15 3.97
C GLU A 338 -14.13 2.22 5.07
N ARG A 339 -15.29 2.84 5.24
CA ARG A 339 -15.52 3.88 6.26
C ARG A 339 -15.44 3.31 7.67
N LEU A 340 -16.01 2.12 7.93
CA LEU A 340 -15.90 1.46 9.24
C LEU A 340 -14.45 1.06 9.56
N PHE A 341 -13.67 0.62 8.56
CA PHE A 341 -12.24 0.36 8.75
C PHE A 341 -11.50 1.62 9.23
N TYR A 342 -11.63 2.74 8.52
CA TYR A 342 -10.94 3.98 8.93
C TYR A 342 -11.45 4.54 10.26
N ASN A 343 -12.76 4.47 10.54
CA ASN A 343 -13.32 4.82 11.85
C ASN A 343 -12.72 3.97 12.98
N VAL A 344 -12.52 2.66 12.76
CA VAL A 344 -11.88 1.78 13.76
C VAL A 344 -10.41 2.16 13.96
N LEU A 345 -9.66 2.48 12.90
CA LEU A 345 -8.27 2.95 13.03
C LEU A 345 -8.18 4.28 13.78
N SER A 346 -9.01 5.25 13.43
CA SER A 346 -9.04 6.58 14.07
C SER A 346 -9.58 6.56 15.50
N SER A 347 -10.29 5.50 15.92
CA SER A 347 -10.81 5.38 17.30
C SER A 347 -9.72 5.26 18.37
N ASP A 348 -8.55 4.73 18.00
CA ASP A 348 -7.41 4.49 18.90
C ASP A 348 -6.13 4.33 18.07
N ILE A 349 -5.62 5.42 17.50
CA ILE A 349 -4.54 5.36 16.52
C ILE A 349 -3.23 4.78 17.10
N GLY A 350 -3.00 4.95 18.41
CA GLY A 350 -1.85 4.39 19.11
C GLY A 350 -1.88 2.86 19.19
N TYR A 351 -3.06 2.26 19.43
CA TYR A 351 -3.24 0.81 19.38
C TYR A 351 -3.34 0.26 17.95
N MET A 352 -3.98 1.02 17.05
CA MET A 352 -4.35 0.54 15.71
C MET A 352 -3.24 0.63 14.67
N MET A 353 -2.42 1.69 14.69
CA MET A 353 -1.34 1.86 13.72
C MET A 353 -0.34 0.68 13.71
N PRO A 354 0.10 0.13 14.86
CA PRO A 354 0.96 -1.06 14.89
C PRO A 354 0.31 -2.35 14.35
N LEU A 355 -1.02 -2.41 14.25
CA LEU A 355 -1.74 -3.57 13.72
C LEU A 355 -1.88 -3.54 12.19
N VAL A 356 -1.98 -2.36 11.56
CA VAL A 356 -2.06 -2.21 10.09
C VAL A 356 -0.73 -1.88 9.42
N TYR A 357 0.25 -1.37 10.17
CA TYR A 357 1.59 -1.07 9.69
C TYR A 357 2.66 -1.74 10.58
N THR A 358 3.85 -1.15 10.70
CA THR A 358 4.96 -1.72 11.46
C THR A 358 4.63 -1.84 12.96
N PRO A 359 4.90 -2.99 13.62
CA PRO A 359 5.65 -4.14 13.10
C PRO A 359 4.81 -5.19 12.37
N THR A 360 3.49 -5.27 12.62
CA THR A 360 2.63 -6.39 12.21
C THR A 360 2.59 -6.61 10.69
N VAL A 361 2.61 -5.53 9.91
CA VAL A 361 2.64 -5.61 8.43
C VAL A 361 3.86 -6.39 7.91
N GLY A 362 5.00 -6.36 8.61
CA GLY A 362 6.19 -7.12 8.23
C GLY A 362 5.99 -8.64 8.36
N LEU A 363 5.37 -9.08 9.46
CA LEU A 363 4.95 -10.48 9.65
C LEU A 363 3.88 -10.91 8.64
N ALA A 364 2.96 -10.00 8.30
CA ALA A 364 1.99 -10.22 7.23
C ALA A 364 2.66 -10.35 5.85
N CYS A 365 3.71 -9.56 5.57
CA CYS A 365 4.51 -9.71 4.35
C CYS A 365 5.27 -11.04 4.33
N GLN A 366 5.92 -11.45 5.42
CA GLN A 366 6.59 -12.77 5.51
C GLN A 366 5.66 -13.96 5.26
N LYS A 367 4.35 -13.79 5.48
CA LYS A 367 3.33 -14.82 5.27
C LYS A 367 2.35 -14.47 4.14
N TYR A 368 2.63 -13.47 3.31
CA TYR A 368 1.61 -12.85 2.44
C TYR A 368 0.98 -13.86 1.47
N SER A 369 1.81 -14.71 0.85
CA SER A 369 1.39 -15.82 -0.01
C SER A 369 0.45 -16.83 0.69
N LEU A 370 0.64 -17.09 1.99
CA LEU A 370 -0.21 -17.98 2.78
C LEU A 370 -1.53 -17.32 3.21
N ILE A 371 -1.53 -16.00 3.45
CA ILE A 371 -2.71 -15.25 3.91
C ILE A 371 -3.47 -14.53 2.78
N PHE A 372 -3.08 -14.75 1.52
CA PHE A 372 -3.66 -14.08 0.35
C PHE A 372 -5.11 -14.52 0.13
N GLN A 373 -6.06 -13.62 0.42
CA GLN A 373 -7.50 -13.88 0.33
C GLN A 373 -8.22 -13.04 -0.73
N ALA A 374 -7.69 -11.85 -1.04
CA ALA A 374 -8.22 -10.94 -2.05
C ALA A 374 -7.11 -10.03 -2.58
N ALA A 375 -7.17 -9.68 -3.87
CA ALA A 375 -6.21 -8.75 -4.45
C ALA A 375 -6.40 -7.32 -3.89
N LYS A 376 -5.31 -6.72 -3.43
CA LYS A 376 -5.24 -5.32 -3.00
C LYS A 376 -4.06 -4.66 -3.71
N GLY A 377 -4.29 -3.52 -4.36
CA GLY A 377 -3.30 -2.89 -5.21
C GLY A 377 -3.12 -3.61 -6.54
N LEU A 378 -2.07 -3.23 -7.27
CA LEU A 378 -1.76 -3.71 -8.61
C LEU A 378 -0.36 -4.31 -8.66
N PHE A 379 -0.27 -5.55 -9.11
CA PHE A 379 1.00 -6.21 -9.41
C PHE A 379 1.35 -5.90 -10.87
N ILE A 380 2.56 -5.41 -11.11
CA ILE A 380 3.09 -5.14 -12.45
C ILE A 380 4.43 -5.87 -12.53
N SER A 381 4.56 -6.83 -13.43
CA SER A 381 5.75 -7.67 -13.50
C SER A 381 6.73 -7.20 -14.58
N ILE A 382 7.99 -7.60 -14.50
CA ILE A 382 8.98 -7.38 -15.57
C ILE A 382 8.54 -8.00 -16.93
N ARG A 383 7.61 -8.95 -16.91
CA ARG A 383 7.01 -9.58 -18.09
C ARG A 383 5.90 -8.74 -18.73
N ASP A 384 5.41 -7.71 -18.04
CA ASP A 384 4.46 -6.71 -18.55
C ASP A 384 5.16 -5.51 -19.22
N LYS A 385 6.50 -5.55 -19.37
CA LYS A 385 7.29 -4.54 -20.08
C LYS A 385 6.85 -4.43 -21.55
N GLY A 386 6.58 -3.22 -22.00
CA GLY A 386 5.89 -2.87 -23.25
C GLY A 386 4.38 -2.67 -23.10
N HIS A 387 3.81 -3.07 -21.95
CA HIS A 387 2.38 -3.10 -21.66
C HIS A 387 2.02 -2.52 -20.27
N VAL A 388 2.92 -1.82 -19.58
CA VAL A 388 2.66 -1.34 -18.20
C VAL A 388 1.47 -0.38 -18.15
N TYR A 389 1.28 0.44 -19.20
CA TYR A 389 0.09 1.29 -19.34
C TYR A 389 -1.21 0.49 -19.51
N ASP A 390 -1.15 -0.68 -20.14
CA ASP A 390 -2.31 -1.56 -20.32
C ASP A 390 -2.72 -2.20 -18.99
N VAL A 391 -1.74 -2.61 -18.17
CA VAL A 391 -1.97 -3.11 -16.81
C VAL A 391 -2.58 -2.02 -15.92
N LEU A 392 -2.06 -0.79 -15.96
CA LEU A 392 -2.59 0.37 -15.21
C LEU A 392 -4.05 0.73 -15.59
N ARG A 393 -4.51 0.41 -16.80
CA ARG A 393 -5.91 0.64 -17.21
C ARG A 393 -6.90 -0.32 -16.56
N ASN A 394 -6.45 -1.43 -15.97
CA ASN A 394 -7.31 -2.37 -15.26
C ASN A 394 -7.73 -1.88 -13.86
N TRP A 395 -7.09 -0.84 -13.32
CA TRP A 395 -7.50 -0.26 -12.03
C TRP A 395 -8.82 0.53 -12.19
N PRO A 396 -9.84 0.27 -11.34
CA PRO A 396 -11.19 0.80 -11.57
C PRO A 396 -11.35 2.29 -11.24
N GLU A 397 -10.57 2.82 -10.30
CA GLU A 397 -10.63 4.24 -9.94
C GLU A 397 -9.76 5.06 -10.90
N SER A 398 -10.36 6.04 -11.57
CA SER A 398 -9.62 6.90 -12.51
C SER A 398 -8.92 8.10 -11.85
N ASP A 399 -9.25 8.41 -10.60
CA ASP A 399 -8.82 9.62 -9.87
C ASP A 399 -7.62 9.36 -8.96
N ILE A 400 -6.64 8.56 -9.43
CA ILE A 400 -5.45 8.29 -8.63
C ILE A 400 -4.57 9.53 -8.53
N ARG A 401 -4.15 9.81 -7.29
CA ARG A 401 -3.36 10.98 -6.88
C ARG A 401 -2.11 10.56 -6.13
N ALA A 402 -2.18 9.51 -5.33
CA ALA A 402 -1.06 8.94 -4.60
C ALA A 402 -0.86 7.47 -4.99
N ILE A 403 0.37 7.16 -5.40
CA ILE A 403 0.89 5.81 -5.61
C ILE A 403 1.97 5.60 -4.54
N VAL A 404 1.90 4.47 -3.84
CA VAL A 404 3.06 3.92 -3.12
C VAL A 404 3.48 2.66 -3.87
N VAL A 405 4.77 2.58 -4.19
CA VAL A 405 5.34 1.49 -4.98
C VAL A 405 6.54 0.88 -4.26
N THR A 406 6.68 -0.44 -4.36
CA THR A 406 7.87 -1.20 -3.92
C THR A 406 8.23 -2.25 -4.98
N ASP A 407 9.50 -2.66 -5.06
CA ASP A 407 9.89 -3.91 -5.73
C ASP A 407 10.12 -5.06 -4.72
N GLY A 408 9.93 -4.80 -3.43
CA GLY A 408 10.05 -5.78 -2.35
C GLY A 408 11.46 -6.26 -2.06
N GLU A 409 12.52 -5.62 -2.58
CA GLU A 409 13.91 -6.09 -2.40
C GLU A 409 14.44 -5.88 -0.97
N ARG A 410 13.90 -4.92 -0.22
CA ARG A 410 14.38 -4.58 1.12
C ARG A 410 13.25 -4.17 2.06
N ILE A 411 12.30 -5.07 2.30
CA ILE A 411 11.27 -4.86 3.32
C ILE A 411 11.93 -4.61 4.69
N LEU A 412 11.56 -3.53 5.37
CA LEU A 412 12.27 -2.97 6.53
C LEU A 412 12.67 -4.02 7.59
N GLY A 413 13.97 -4.33 7.65
CA GLY A 413 14.56 -5.28 8.61
C GLY A 413 14.32 -6.77 8.30
N LEU A 414 13.65 -7.08 7.19
CA LEU A 414 13.24 -8.43 6.77
C LEU A 414 13.88 -8.87 5.45
N GLY A 415 14.26 -7.92 4.58
CA GLY A 415 14.98 -8.18 3.32
C GLY A 415 14.06 -8.42 2.12
N ASP A 416 14.55 -9.20 1.15
CA ASP A 416 13.84 -9.47 -0.11
C ASP A 416 12.67 -10.42 0.11
N LEU A 417 11.45 -9.88 0.01
CA LEU A 417 10.19 -10.63 0.05
C LEU A 417 9.48 -10.70 -1.31
N GLY A 418 10.05 -10.09 -2.36
CA GLY A 418 9.46 -10.07 -3.71
C GLY A 418 8.02 -9.57 -3.72
N ALA A 419 7.14 -10.28 -4.43
CA ALA A 419 5.72 -9.95 -4.55
C ALA A 419 4.96 -9.92 -3.20
N ASN A 420 5.47 -10.60 -2.17
CA ASN A 420 4.89 -10.55 -0.82
C ASN A 420 5.05 -9.17 -0.14
N GLY A 421 5.87 -8.28 -0.71
CA GLY A 421 6.04 -6.89 -0.27
C GLY A 421 4.79 -6.01 -0.41
N MET A 422 3.76 -6.43 -1.15
CA MET A 422 2.51 -5.67 -1.37
C MET A 422 1.81 -5.22 -0.08
N GLY A 423 2.00 -5.93 1.04
CA GLY A 423 1.50 -5.49 2.34
C GLY A 423 1.98 -4.08 2.75
N ILE A 424 3.18 -3.67 2.33
CA ILE A 424 3.78 -2.37 2.67
C ILE A 424 3.07 -1.19 1.96
N PRO A 425 2.96 -1.13 0.61
CA PRO A 425 2.13 -0.13 -0.07
C PRO A 425 0.69 -0.04 0.45
N VAL A 426 0.06 -1.18 0.71
CA VAL A 426 -1.31 -1.25 1.27
C VAL A 426 -1.37 -0.63 2.67
N GLY A 427 -0.39 -0.92 3.52
CA GLY A 427 -0.27 -0.35 4.86
C GLY A 427 -0.01 1.16 4.85
N LYS A 428 0.96 1.63 4.05
CA LYS A 428 1.26 3.06 3.87
C LYS A 428 0.04 3.85 3.41
N LEU A 429 -0.68 3.38 2.39
CA LEU A 429 -1.84 4.09 1.86
C LEU A 429 -3.05 4.05 2.80
N SER A 430 -3.13 3.03 3.67
CA SER A 430 -4.06 3.04 4.81
C SER A 430 -3.70 4.16 5.80
N LEU A 431 -2.41 4.41 6.05
CA LEU A 431 -1.96 5.53 6.88
C LEU A 431 -2.06 6.91 6.20
N TYR A 432 -1.90 7.02 4.87
CA TYR A 432 -2.22 8.24 4.11
C TYR A 432 -3.66 8.70 4.39
N THR A 433 -4.61 7.76 4.42
CA THR A 433 -6.01 8.05 4.78
C THR A 433 -6.15 8.32 6.29
N ALA A 434 -5.72 7.40 7.15
CA ALA A 434 -5.98 7.46 8.59
C ALA A 434 -5.26 8.62 9.30
N LEU A 435 -4.12 9.09 8.77
CA LEU A 435 -3.27 10.11 9.40
C LEU A 435 -3.34 11.48 8.72
N ALA A 436 -3.86 11.58 7.48
CA ALA A 436 -3.97 12.85 6.75
C ALA A 436 -5.26 13.03 5.95
N GLY A 437 -6.19 12.07 5.96
CA GLY A 437 -7.44 12.17 5.22
C GLY A 437 -7.28 12.15 3.70
N ILE A 438 -6.19 11.60 3.15
CA ILE A 438 -6.09 11.43 1.69
C ILE A 438 -7.11 10.35 1.28
N LYS A 439 -7.92 10.59 0.25
CA LYS A 439 -9.12 9.77 -0.01
C LYS A 439 -8.74 8.37 -0.54
N PRO A 440 -9.30 7.26 -0.02
CA PRO A 440 -8.93 5.91 -0.44
C PRO A 440 -9.04 5.63 -1.94
N SER A 441 -10.05 6.20 -2.60
CA SER A 441 -10.25 6.10 -4.06
C SER A 441 -9.19 6.85 -4.89
N GLN A 442 -8.33 7.63 -4.24
CA GLN A 442 -7.23 8.39 -4.83
C GLN A 442 -5.87 7.72 -4.57
N CYS A 443 -5.86 6.59 -3.87
CA CYS A 443 -4.68 5.83 -3.46
C CYS A 443 -4.56 4.52 -4.28
N LEU A 444 -3.37 4.25 -4.81
CA LEU A 444 -3.07 3.03 -5.58
C LEU A 444 -1.78 2.36 -5.07
N PRO A 445 -1.87 1.23 -4.33
CA PRO A 445 -0.72 0.44 -3.95
C PRO A 445 -0.20 -0.37 -5.14
N ILE A 446 1.12 -0.38 -5.38
CA ILE A 446 1.74 -1.11 -6.49
C ILE A 446 2.91 -1.95 -5.99
N THR A 447 3.08 -3.15 -6.55
CA THR A 447 4.31 -3.95 -6.42
C THR A 447 4.88 -4.26 -7.79
N LEU A 448 6.16 -3.97 -7.97
CA LEU A 448 6.92 -4.20 -9.20
C LEU A 448 7.65 -5.54 -9.09
N ASP A 449 7.03 -6.60 -9.61
CA ASP A 449 7.59 -7.95 -9.52
C ASP A 449 8.63 -8.18 -10.62
N VAL A 450 9.90 -8.05 -10.25
CA VAL A 450 11.06 -8.29 -11.12
C VAL A 450 11.72 -9.64 -10.84
N GLY A 451 11.07 -10.52 -10.07
CA GLY A 451 11.66 -11.71 -9.44
C GLY A 451 12.07 -11.48 -7.98
N THR A 452 12.61 -12.50 -7.33
CA THR A 452 13.18 -12.43 -5.97
C THR A 452 14.48 -13.23 -5.87
N ASN A 453 15.41 -12.74 -5.05
CA ASN A 453 16.68 -13.42 -4.77
C ASN A 453 16.60 -14.36 -3.57
N THR A 454 15.48 -14.40 -2.83
CA THR A 454 15.29 -15.23 -1.63
C THR A 454 14.90 -16.68 -1.97
N GLU A 455 15.81 -17.63 -1.73
CA GLU A 455 15.64 -19.05 -2.10
C GLU A 455 14.36 -19.66 -1.54
N SER A 456 14.04 -19.41 -0.27
CA SER A 456 12.86 -19.96 0.38
C SER A 456 11.52 -19.48 -0.21
N LEU A 457 11.51 -18.42 -1.02
CA LEU A 457 10.33 -17.98 -1.78
C LEU A 457 10.30 -18.59 -3.18
N LEU A 458 11.46 -18.79 -3.81
CA LEU A 458 11.57 -19.55 -5.06
C LEU A 458 11.12 -21.01 -4.86
N ASP A 459 11.47 -21.62 -3.73
CA ASP A 459 11.09 -22.98 -3.34
C ASP A 459 9.63 -23.10 -2.84
N ASP A 460 9.10 -22.09 -2.13
CA ASP A 460 7.75 -22.17 -1.51
C ASP A 460 6.65 -22.38 -2.57
N PRO A 461 5.93 -23.52 -2.60
CA PRO A 461 4.90 -23.79 -3.59
C PRO A 461 3.71 -22.81 -3.54
N LEU A 462 3.55 -22.04 -2.46
CA LEU A 462 2.52 -21.01 -2.32
C LEU A 462 2.95 -19.63 -2.85
N TYR A 463 4.25 -19.40 -3.13
CA TYR A 463 4.75 -18.07 -3.49
C TYR A 463 4.06 -17.49 -4.72
N ILE A 464 3.39 -16.35 -4.53
CA ILE A 464 2.50 -15.72 -5.51
C ILE A 464 3.20 -14.92 -6.61
N GLY A 465 4.51 -14.68 -6.46
CA GLY A 465 5.30 -13.87 -7.40
C GLY A 465 6.08 -14.68 -8.43
N LEU A 466 6.87 -13.98 -9.24
CA LEU A 466 7.75 -14.59 -10.23
C LEU A 466 8.83 -15.45 -9.56
N LYS A 467 8.80 -16.76 -9.84
CA LYS A 467 9.80 -17.74 -9.40
C LYS A 467 11.08 -17.69 -10.25
N GLU A 468 11.68 -16.50 -10.34
CA GLU A 468 12.96 -16.25 -10.98
C GLU A 468 13.75 -15.19 -10.19
N ARG A 469 15.08 -15.15 -10.38
CA ARG A 469 15.97 -14.16 -9.73
C ARG A 469 15.64 -12.75 -10.21
N ARG A 470 16.01 -11.74 -9.42
CA ARG A 470 15.76 -10.33 -9.77
C ARG A 470 16.40 -9.95 -11.10
N THR A 471 15.58 -9.42 -12.00
CA THR A 471 16.06 -8.73 -13.20
C THR A 471 16.80 -7.45 -12.80
N THR A 472 17.97 -7.20 -13.40
CA THR A 472 18.87 -6.09 -13.05
C THR A 472 19.43 -5.40 -14.29
N GLY A 473 20.10 -4.26 -14.10
CA GLY A 473 20.70 -3.48 -15.19
C GLY A 473 19.65 -2.83 -16.11
N ALA A 474 20.02 -2.61 -17.38
CA ALA A 474 19.19 -1.89 -18.35
C ALA A 474 17.76 -2.47 -18.50
N ALA A 475 17.59 -3.79 -18.37
CA ALA A 475 16.28 -4.43 -18.47
C ALA A 475 15.31 -3.95 -17.38
N TYR A 476 15.79 -3.82 -16.14
CA TYR A 476 15.08 -3.25 -14.99
C TYR A 476 14.88 -1.74 -15.18
N ASP A 477 15.93 -1.01 -15.55
CA ASP A 477 15.88 0.46 -15.63
C ASP A 477 14.87 0.97 -16.66
N GLU A 478 14.84 0.36 -17.85
CA GLU A 478 13.86 0.64 -18.90
C GLU A 478 12.42 0.29 -18.46
N PHE A 479 12.24 -0.69 -17.58
CA PHE A 479 10.93 -1.07 -17.03
C PHE A 479 10.45 -0.08 -15.97
N ILE A 480 11.35 0.39 -15.09
CA ILE A 480 11.01 1.49 -14.16
C ILE A 480 10.74 2.79 -14.93
N ASP A 481 11.49 3.09 -16.01
CA ASP A 481 11.20 4.22 -16.89
C ASP A 481 9.79 4.11 -17.50
N GLU A 482 9.44 2.95 -18.07
CA GLU A 482 8.11 2.71 -18.63
C GLU A 482 7.02 2.91 -17.57
N PHE A 483 7.21 2.36 -16.36
CA PHE A 483 6.29 2.52 -15.24
C PHE A 483 6.06 3.99 -14.88
N MET A 484 7.12 4.77 -14.66
CA MET A 484 7.01 6.19 -14.30
C MET A 484 6.27 7.00 -15.38
N HIS A 485 6.61 6.78 -16.66
CA HIS A 485 5.93 7.44 -17.77
C HIS A 485 4.47 6.97 -17.93
N ALA A 486 4.18 5.69 -17.71
CA ALA A 486 2.83 5.15 -17.82
C ALA A 486 1.89 5.67 -16.70
N CYS A 487 2.40 5.81 -15.47
CA CYS A 487 1.68 6.46 -14.37
C CYS A 487 1.33 7.92 -14.69
N VAL A 488 2.30 8.72 -15.14
CA VAL A 488 2.07 10.12 -15.54
C VAL A 488 1.11 10.22 -16.74
N ARG A 489 1.24 9.33 -17.74
CA ARG A 489 0.35 9.27 -18.90
C ARG A 489 -1.09 8.98 -18.52
N ARG A 490 -1.32 8.11 -17.52
CA ARG A 490 -2.65 7.66 -17.09
C ARG A 490 -3.32 8.62 -16.12
N PHE A 491 -2.58 9.18 -15.16
CA PHE A 491 -3.15 9.93 -14.03
C PHE A 491 -2.80 11.43 -14.03
N GLY A 492 -1.72 11.83 -14.69
CA GLY A 492 -1.25 13.22 -14.80
C GLY A 492 0.13 13.45 -14.20
N GLN A 493 0.77 14.58 -14.55
CA GLN A 493 2.14 14.92 -14.11
C GLN A 493 2.27 15.10 -12.59
N ASN A 494 1.18 15.49 -11.92
CA ASN A 494 1.11 15.72 -10.48
C ASN A 494 0.57 14.50 -9.70
N VAL A 495 0.59 13.29 -10.29
CA VAL A 495 0.40 12.05 -9.53
C VAL A 495 1.65 11.83 -8.66
N LEU A 496 1.45 11.78 -7.34
CA LEU A 496 2.49 11.49 -6.38
C LEU A 496 2.89 10.01 -6.48
N ILE A 497 4.19 9.73 -6.63
CA ILE A 497 4.77 8.38 -6.63
C ILE A 497 5.80 8.28 -5.50
N GLN A 498 5.44 7.65 -4.38
CA GLN A 498 6.36 7.34 -3.28
C GLN A 498 7.02 5.97 -3.53
N PHE A 499 8.35 5.95 -3.57
CA PHE A 499 9.15 4.72 -3.53
C PHE A 499 9.33 4.25 -2.08
N GLU A 500 9.19 2.94 -1.81
CA GLU A 500 9.27 2.34 -0.48
C GLU A 500 10.00 0.98 -0.48
N ASP A 501 10.83 0.70 0.52
CA ASP A 501 11.45 -0.63 0.78
C ASP A 501 12.24 -1.21 -0.43
N PHE A 502 12.77 -0.33 -1.29
CA PHE A 502 13.74 -0.69 -2.34
C PHE A 502 15.14 -0.93 -1.72
N ALA A 503 16.00 -1.66 -2.42
CA ALA A 503 17.40 -1.80 -2.01
C ALA A 503 18.20 -0.51 -2.19
N ASN A 504 19.14 -0.23 -1.27
CA ASN A 504 19.89 1.03 -1.17
C ASN A 504 20.49 1.55 -2.49
N ALA A 505 20.99 0.65 -3.35
CA ALA A 505 21.59 1.03 -4.63
C ALA A 505 20.55 1.47 -5.68
N ASN A 506 19.33 0.93 -5.61
CA ASN A 506 18.20 1.34 -6.43
C ASN A 506 17.50 2.57 -5.84
N ALA A 507 17.21 2.60 -4.53
CA ALA A 507 16.50 3.70 -3.87
C ALA A 507 17.14 5.08 -4.15
N PHE A 508 18.44 5.25 -3.89
CA PHE A 508 19.16 6.50 -4.19
C PHE A 508 19.16 6.84 -5.69
N ARG A 509 19.44 5.85 -6.53
CA ARG A 509 19.63 6.02 -7.97
C ARG A 509 18.35 6.40 -8.69
N LEU A 510 17.23 5.75 -8.32
CA LEU A 510 15.90 6.05 -8.84
C LEU A 510 15.39 7.39 -8.31
N LEU A 511 15.63 7.71 -7.03
CA LEU A 511 15.32 9.04 -6.48
C LEU A 511 16.06 10.14 -7.24
N SER A 512 17.39 10.05 -7.37
CA SER A 512 18.21 11.01 -8.13
C SER A 512 17.82 11.12 -9.61
N LYS A 513 17.29 10.04 -10.22
CA LYS A 513 16.86 10.03 -11.63
C LYS A 513 15.51 10.71 -11.86
N TYR A 514 14.57 10.61 -10.92
CA TYR A 514 13.18 11.01 -11.15
C TYR A 514 12.71 12.26 -10.38
N ARG A 515 13.37 12.62 -9.27
CA ARG A 515 12.98 13.73 -8.35
C ARG A 515 12.65 15.07 -9.02
N ASP A 516 13.38 15.41 -10.08
CA ASP A 516 13.30 16.72 -10.76
C ASP A 516 12.42 16.68 -12.03
N SER A 517 11.82 15.52 -12.35
CA SER A 517 10.96 15.31 -13.53
C SER A 517 9.60 14.66 -13.21
N PHE A 518 9.41 14.19 -11.98
CA PHE A 518 8.19 13.52 -11.50
C PHE A 518 7.82 14.02 -10.11
N CYS A 519 6.54 13.96 -9.75
CA CYS A 519 6.10 14.25 -8.37
C CYS A 519 6.41 13.02 -7.50
N THR A 520 7.65 12.91 -7.02
CA THR A 520 8.16 11.69 -6.40
C THR A 520 9.10 11.95 -5.24
N PHE A 521 9.11 11.04 -4.27
CA PHE A 521 10.06 10.99 -3.15
C PHE A 521 10.26 9.53 -2.71
N ASN A 522 11.26 9.28 -1.86
CA ASN A 522 11.41 8.01 -1.15
C ASN A 522 11.37 8.24 0.36
N ASP A 523 10.53 7.50 1.09
CA ASP A 523 10.32 7.72 2.53
C ASP A 523 11.52 7.23 3.37
N ASP A 524 12.14 6.12 2.98
CA ASP A 524 13.31 5.54 3.65
C ASP A 524 14.50 6.51 3.73
N ILE A 525 14.71 7.29 2.67
CA ILE A 525 15.72 8.36 2.59
C ILE A 525 15.17 9.67 3.17
N GLN A 526 14.10 10.24 2.60
CA GLN A 526 13.71 11.63 2.83
C GLN A 526 12.71 11.80 3.98
N GLY A 527 11.80 10.85 4.17
CA GLY A 527 10.88 10.83 5.32
C GLY A 527 11.63 10.56 6.62
N THR A 528 12.51 9.56 6.62
CA THR A 528 13.43 9.25 7.74
C THR A 528 14.35 10.43 8.04
N ALA A 529 14.87 11.12 7.02
CA ALA A 529 15.64 12.36 7.20
C ALA A 529 14.82 13.43 7.93
N SER A 530 13.61 13.71 7.43
CA SER A 530 12.73 14.75 7.96
C SER A 530 12.32 14.48 9.41
N VAL A 531 11.91 13.25 9.76
CA VAL A 531 11.49 12.96 11.14
C VAL A 531 12.66 13.00 12.11
N ALA A 532 13.84 12.51 11.74
CA ALA A 532 15.02 12.59 12.59
C ALA A 532 15.48 14.05 12.78
N VAL A 533 15.48 14.88 11.73
CA VAL A 533 15.79 16.31 11.85
C VAL A 533 14.73 17.03 12.70
N ALA A 534 13.45 16.66 12.63
CA ALA A 534 12.43 17.21 13.54
C ALA A 534 12.75 16.89 15.01
N GLY A 535 13.14 15.65 15.30
CA GLY A 535 13.60 15.25 16.63
C GLY A 535 14.84 16.03 17.08
N LEU A 536 15.81 16.25 16.19
CA LEU A 536 16.99 17.07 16.48
C LEU A 536 16.59 18.52 16.78
N LEU A 537 15.79 19.16 15.94
CA LEU A 537 15.28 20.51 16.15
C LEU A 537 14.44 20.65 17.44
N ALA A 538 13.74 19.59 17.85
CA ALA A 538 13.08 19.52 19.16
C ALA A 538 14.10 19.37 20.32
N SER A 539 15.12 18.53 20.18
CA SER A 539 16.18 18.35 21.19
C SER A 539 16.96 19.64 21.47
N LEU A 540 17.19 20.43 20.42
CA LEU A 540 17.89 21.71 20.47
C LEU A 540 17.15 22.75 21.33
N LYS A 541 15.82 22.66 21.45
CA LYS A 541 15.01 23.50 22.38
C LYS A 541 15.25 23.17 23.85
N ILE A 542 15.57 21.91 24.17
CA ILE A 542 15.97 21.47 25.51
C ILE A 542 17.41 21.90 25.79
N LYS A 543 18.31 21.65 24.82
CA LYS A 543 19.75 21.94 24.91
C LYS A 543 20.09 23.46 24.82
N LYS A 544 19.16 24.28 24.33
CA LYS A 544 19.28 25.74 24.11
C LYS A 544 20.45 26.12 23.18
N THR A 545 20.64 25.34 22.13
CA THR A 545 21.67 25.55 21.08
C THR A 545 21.00 25.55 19.71
N LYS A 546 21.66 26.13 18.70
CA LYS A 546 21.33 25.98 17.28
C LYS A 546 21.89 24.67 16.71
N LEU A 547 21.45 24.24 15.53
CA LEU A 547 22.06 23.06 14.89
C LEU A 547 23.53 23.34 14.51
N SER A 548 23.81 24.57 14.06
CA SER A 548 25.13 25.14 13.77
C SER A 548 26.10 25.17 14.95
N ASP A 549 25.63 25.07 16.20
CA ASP A 549 26.51 24.95 17.38
C ASP A 549 27.00 23.51 17.60
N ASN A 550 26.40 22.52 16.95
CA ASN A 550 26.59 21.11 17.26
C ASN A 550 27.62 20.41 16.34
N VAL A 551 28.06 19.23 16.77
CA VAL A 551 28.94 18.29 16.03
C VAL A 551 28.29 16.90 16.12
N LEU A 552 27.94 16.37 14.95
CA LEU A 552 27.13 15.18 14.77
C LEU A 552 28.02 14.01 14.38
N LEU A 553 27.92 12.89 15.11
CA LEU A 553 28.53 11.61 14.73
C LEU A 553 27.44 10.60 14.39
N PHE A 554 27.48 10.07 13.17
CA PHE A 554 26.60 9.03 12.67
C PHE A 554 27.29 7.67 12.73
N LEU A 555 26.67 6.70 13.40
CA LEU A 555 26.96 5.28 13.17
C LEU A 555 26.05 4.79 12.04
N GLY A 556 26.65 4.46 10.90
CA GLY A 556 25.94 4.16 9.66
C GLY A 556 26.21 5.22 8.59
N ALA A 557 26.20 4.78 7.34
CA ALA A 557 26.37 5.61 6.15
C ALA A 557 25.64 5.00 4.95
N GLY A 558 24.37 4.64 5.18
CA GLY A 558 23.39 4.23 4.17
C GLY A 558 22.31 5.31 4.01
N GLU A 559 21.15 4.92 3.46
CA GLU A 559 19.99 5.78 3.16
C GLU A 559 19.68 6.81 4.25
N ALA A 560 19.20 6.35 5.41
CA ALA A 560 18.80 7.22 6.51
C ALA A 560 19.95 8.13 6.96
N ALA A 561 21.15 7.60 7.22
CA ALA A 561 22.28 8.40 7.69
C ALA A 561 22.69 9.53 6.71
N LEU A 562 22.74 9.23 5.40
CA LEU A 562 23.06 10.21 4.36
C LEU A 562 21.91 11.21 4.15
N GLY A 563 20.65 10.77 4.20
CA GLY A 563 19.48 11.64 4.12
C GLY A 563 19.41 12.63 5.28
N ILE A 564 19.52 12.14 6.52
CA ILE A 564 19.55 12.97 7.74
C ILE A 564 20.71 13.96 7.67
N ALA A 565 21.90 13.53 7.24
CA ALA A 565 23.06 14.39 7.10
C ALA A 565 22.89 15.49 6.04
N ASN A 566 22.33 15.17 4.87
CA ASN A 566 21.98 16.18 3.84
C ASN A 566 20.99 17.22 4.39
N LEU A 567 19.97 16.76 5.12
CA LEU A 567 18.94 17.66 5.66
C LEU A 567 19.47 18.51 6.84
N CYS A 568 20.35 17.95 7.67
CA CYS A 568 21.13 18.71 8.66
C CYS A 568 22.05 19.75 7.99
N LEU A 569 22.71 19.41 6.88
CA LEU A 569 23.55 20.32 6.11
C LEU A 569 22.73 21.50 5.55
N MET A 570 21.53 21.24 5.02
CA MET A 570 20.59 22.29 4.58
C MET A 570 20.15 23.19 5.74
N ALA A 571 19.77 22.61 6.89
CA ALA A 571 19.40 23.37 8.08
C ALA A 571 20.56 24.24 8.63
N MET A 572 21.78 23.70 8.68
CA MET A 572 22.98 24.45 9.06
C MET A 572 23.28 25.62 8.11
N LYS A 573 23.10 25.43 6.79
CA LYS A 573 23.22 26.51 5.80
C LYS A 573 22.13 27.56 5.94
N ALA A 574 20.90 27.16 6.27
CA ALA A 574 19.79 28.08 6.57
C ALA A 574 20.01 28.90 7.85
N GLU A 575 20.72 28.34 8.85
CA GLU A 575 21.16 29.07 10.04
C GLU A 575 22.37 30.01 9.80
N GLY A 576 23.01 29.94 8.62
CA GLY A 576 24.03 30.88 8.15
C GLY A 576 25.45 30.34 7.98
N LEU A 577 25.69 29.03 8.13
CA LEU A 577 27.01 28.43 7.87
C LEU A 577 27.30 28.29 6.36
N SER A 578 28.58 28.33 5.98
CA SER A 578 29.00 27.82 4.66
C SER A 578 28.82 26.31 4.55
N GLU A 579 28.84 25.79 3.32
CA GLU A 579 28.71 24.35 3.09
C GLU A 579 29.91 23.56 3.66
N GLU A 580 31.10 24.14 3.61
CA GLU A 580 32.35 23.60 4.14
C GLU A 580 32.31 23.54 5.68
N GLU A 581 31.92 24.62 6.35
CA GLU A 581 31.81 24.65 7.81
C GLU A 581 30.73 23.67 8.31
N ALA A 582 29.56 23.66 7.66
CA ALA A 582 28.49 22.73 8.00
C ALA A 582 28.90 21.26 7.78
N LYS A 583 29.60 20.94 6.68
CA LYS A 583 30.18 19.60 6.47
C LYS A 583 31.20 19.23 7.53
N SER A 584 32.06 20.15 7.98
CA SER A 584 33.06 19.85 9.02
C SER A 584 32.47 19.39 10.36
N ARG A 585 31.16 19.65 10.59
CA ARG A 585 30.41 19.26 11.77
C ARG A 585 29.73 17.89 11.65
N ILE A 586 29.77 17.25 10.48
CA ILE A 586 29.03 16.02 10.17
C ILE A 586 30.01 14.86 9.93
N TRP A 587 30.09 13.94 10.88
CA TRP A 587 31.02 12.82 10.86
C TRP A 587 30.25 11.50 10.72
N MET A 588 30.76 10.56 9.93
CA MET A 588 30.12 9.27 9.67
C MET A 588 31.08 8.10 9.90
N VAL A 589 30.55 6.99 10.41
CA VAL A 589 31.27 5.72 10.60
C VAL A 589 30.56 4.63 9.78
N ASP A 590 31.29 3.92 8.92
CA ASP A 590 30.80 2.67 8.31
C ASP A 590 31.59 1.46 8.83
N SER A 591 31.31 0.26 8.33
CA SER A 591 31.95 -1.00 8.74
C SER A 591 33.48 -1.04 8.56
N ARG A 592 34.10 0.01 8.01
CA ARG A 592 35.54 0.17 7.81
C ARG A 592 36.09 1.44 8.50
N GLY A 593 35.40 1.95 9.52
CA GLY A 593 35.80 3.12 10.31
C GLY A 593 35.17 4.43 9.83
N VAL A 594 35.72 5.55 10.31
CA VAL A 594 35.28 6.92 9.96
C VAL A 594 35.45 7.17 8.45
N ILE A 595 34.55 7.97 7.87
CA ILE A 595 34.58 8.39 6.47
C ILE A 595 35.50 9.61 6.33
N ILE A 596 36.74 9.35 5.90
CA ILE A 596 37.76 10.35 5.55
C ILE A 596 38.11 10.24 4.05
N ARG A 597 38.64 11.30 3.43
CA ARG A 597 38.89 11.35 1.98
C ARG A 597 39.83 10.25 1.49
N ASP A 598 41.01 10.15 2.11
CA ASP A 598 42.09 9.25 1.69
C ASP A 598 42.08 7.93 2.49
N ARG A 599 40.89 7.40 2.81
CA ARG A 599 40.75 6.25 3.71
C ARG A 599 41.47 5.00 3.15
N PRO A 600 42.49 4.43 3.85
CA PRO A 600 43.26 3.29 3.33
C PRO A 600 42.43 2.02 3.06
N LYS A 601 41.32 1.85 3.79
CA LYS A 601 40.36 0.75 3.61
C LYS A 601 39.35 0.97 2.47
N GLY A 602 39.47 2.09 1.76
CA GLY A 602 38.69 2.46 0.58
C GLY A 602 37.17 2.43 0.80
N GLY A 603 36.46 2.11 -0.29
CA GLY A 603 35.02 1.85 -0.26
C GLY A 603 34.13 3.08 -0.05
N LEU A 604 34.65 4.25 -0.42
CA LEU A 604 33.94 5.51 -0.54
C LEU A 604 33.25 5.52 -1.91
N ASN A 605 31.93 5.74 -1.93
CA ASN A 605 31.21 6.12 -3.15
C ASN A 605 30.98 7.64 -3.15
N GLU A 606 30.48 8.19 -4.25
CA GLU A 606 30.25 9.63 -4.42
C GLU A 606 29.45 10.27 -3.26
N HIS A 607 28.35 9.65 -2.83
CA HIS A 607 27.55 10.12 -1.71
C HIS A 607 28.32 10.13 -0.36
N LYS A 608 29.24 9.19 -0.14
CA LYS A 608 30.13 9.18 1.03
C LYS A 608 31.26 10.20 0.91
N LEU A 609 31.78 10.44 -0.29
CA LEU A 609 32.80 11.48 -0.54
C LEU A 609 32.27 12.89 -0.22
N HIS A 610 30.97 13.13 -0.38
CA HIS A 610 30.32 14.40 -0.01
C HIS A 610 30.49 14.77 1.48
N PHE A 611 30.58 13.78 2.37
CA PHE A 611 30.81 13.94 3.82
C PHE A 611 32.18 13.43 4.28
N ALA A 612 33.12 13.19 3.36
CA ALA A 612 34.43 12.65 3.69
C ALA A 612 35.36 13.73 4.27
N GLN A 613 35.71 13.55 5.54
CA GLN A 613 36.51 14.50 6.31
C GLN A 613 38.01 14.44 5.95
N VAL A 614 38.72 15.53 6.24
CA VAL A 614 40.18 15.59 6.13
C VAL A 614 40.77 15.35 7.53
N HIS A 615 41.05 14.09 7.85
CA HIS A 615 41.53 13.66 9.16
C HIS A 615 42.31 12.33 9.04
N GLU A 616 43.18 12.05 10.01
CA GLU A 616 43.84 10.74 10.15
C GLU A 616 42.82 9.58 10.29
N PRO A 617 43.17 8.34 9.90
CA PRO A 617 42.31 7.18 10.08
C PRO A 617 41.81 6.98 11.53
N ILE A 618 40.53 6.65 11.65
CA ILE A 618 39.88 6.26 12.91
C ILE A 618 39.05 5.01 12.62
N ASP A 619 39.35 3.93 13.35
CA ASP A 619 38.88 2.59 13.00
C ASP A 619 37.65 2.12 13.79
N SER A 620 37.33 2.77 14.91
CA SER A 620 36.24 2.36 15.80
C SER A 620 35.36 3.54 16.22
N LEU A 621 34.10 3.24 16.60
CA LEU A 621 33.17 4.23 17.14
C LEU A 621 33.68 4.84 18.46
N ALA A 622 34.33 4.04 19.33
CA ALA A 622 34.87 4.51 20.60
C ALA A 622 36.01 5.52 20.40
N GLU A 623 36.94 5.27 19.47
CA GLU A 623 37.93 6.28 19.08
C GLU A 623 37.30 7.50 18.41
N ALA A 624 36.26 7.32 17.58
CA ALA A 624 35.57 8.42 16.92
C ALA A 624 34.94 9.37 17.95
N VAL A 625 34.19 8.84 18.93
CA VAL A 625 33.64 9.64 20.04
C VAL A 625 34.78 10.32 20.82
N ARG A 626 35.86 9.61 21.15
CA ARG A 626 36.99 10.13 21.93
C ARG A 626 37.76 11.25 21.24
N LYS A 627 37.99 11.14 19.92
CA LYS A 627 38.78 12.08 19.10
C LYS A 627 37.94 13.26 18.59
N ILE A 628 36.75 13.00 18.04
CA ILE A 628 35.86 14.02 17.44
C ILE A 628 35.12 14.82 18.52
N ARG A 629 34.90 14.21 19.69
CA ARG A 629 34.12 14.78 20.82
C ARG A 629 32.74 15.30 20.41
N PRO A 630 31.92 14.48 19.72
CA PRO A 630 30.61 14.88 19.25
C PRO A 630 29.64 15.18 20.40
N ASN A 631 28.65 16.02 20.13
CA ASN A 631 27.61 16.39 21.09
C ASN A 631 26.20 15.96 20.65
N VAL A 632 26.12 15.30 19.48
CA VAL A 632 24.99 14.56 18.93
C VAL A 632 25.51 13.23 18.38
N LEU A 633 24.92 12.11 18.80
CA LEU A 633 25.24 10.75 18.33
C LEU A 633 23.98 10.12 17.73
N ILE A 634 24.04 9.68 16.47
CA ILE A 634 22.89 9.16 15.71
C ILE A 634 23.23 7.77 15.16
N GLY A 635 22.41 6.78 15.49
CA GLY A 635 22.52 5.40 15.03
C GLY A 635 21.51 5.11 13.92
N ALA A 636 22.01 4.62 12.79
CA ALA A 636 21.21 4.16 11.64
C ALA A 636 21.95 3.03 10.89
N ALA A 637 22.46 2.04 11.64
CA ALA A 637 23.33 0.98 11.12
C ALA A 637 22.75 -0.45 11.22
N ALA A 638 21.55 -0.62 11.77
CA ALA A 638 20.95 -1.90 12.15
C ALA A 638 21.84 -2.78 13.06
N GLN A 639 22.70 -2.14 13.85
CA GLN A 639 23.66 -2.80 14.75
C GLN A 639 23.20 -2.68 16.21
N GLY A 640 22.42 -3.66 16.66
CA GLY A 640 21.90 -3.71 18.02
C GLY A 640 23.02 -3.68 19.08
N GLY A 641 22.87 -2.84 20.10
CA GLY A 641 23.85 -2.71 21.19
C GLY A 641 25.18 -2.00 20.84
N ALA A 642 25.28 -1.35 19.67
CA ALA A 642 26.48 -0.62 19.28
C ALA A 642 26.79 0.61 20.13
N PHE A 643 25.78 1.24 20.74
CA PHE A 643 25.94 2.30 21.73
C PHE A 643 26.00 1.69 23.13
N ASN A 644 27.07 0.94 23.37
CA ASN A 644 27.32 0.25 24.64
C ASN A 644 27.61 1.24 25.80
N GLN A 645 27.75 0.71 27.01
CA GLN A 645 28.08 1.47 28.22
C GLN A 645 29.26 2.44 28.03
N GLU A 646 30.39 2.01 27.43
CA GLU A 646 31.55 2.89 27.21
C GLU A 646 31.20 4.09 26.33
N ILE A 647 30.46 3.86 25.22
CA ILE A 647 30.03 4.93 24.31
C ILE A 647 29.09 5.91 25.02
N LEU A 648 28.13 5.40 25.79
CA LEU A 648 27.12 6.22 26.48
C LEU A 648 27.75 7.06 27.61
N GLU A 649 28.61 6.45 28.43
CA GLU A 649 29.32 7.14 29.51
C GLU A 649 30.30 8.17 28.95
N MET A 650 31.03 7.86 27.88
CA MET A 650 31.94 8.80 27.22
C MET A 650 31.17 9.98 26.57
N MET A 651 30.01 9.73 25.95
CA MET A 651 29.13 10.81 25.48
C MET A 651 28.66 11.73 26.62
N ALA A 652 28.42 11.18 27.82
CA ALA A 652 28.01 11.92 29.01
C ALA A 652 29.17 12.57 29.80
N GLU A 653 30.41 12.13 29.58
CA GLU A 653 31.65 12.79 30.05
C GLU A 653 31.97 14.00 29.16
N ILE A 654 31.87 13.83 27.84
CA ILE A 654 32.14 14.87 26.85
C ILE A 654 31.11 16.01 26.92
N ASN A 655 29.86 15.69 27.28
CA ASN A 655 28.72 16.60 27.21
C ASN A 655 27.90 16.63 28.51
N GLU A 656 27.54 17.83 28.97
CA GLU A 656 26.57 18.00 30.06
C GLU A 656 25.19 17.42 29.67
N THR A 657 24.75 17.64 28.44
CA THR A 657 23.50 17.11 27.85
C THR A 657 23.78 16.52 26.47
N PRO A 658 24.14 15.22 26.36
CA PRO A 658 24.34 14.55 25.08
C PRO A 658 23.00 14.28 24.39
N ILE A 659 22.96 14.39 23.06
CA ILE A 659 21.82 13.93 22.24
C ILE A 659 22.18 12.56 21.67
N ILE A 660 21.32 11.54 21.87
CA ILE A 660 21.60 10.13 21.53
C ILE A 660 20.36 9.53 20.85
N PHE A 661 20.44 9.28 19.54
CA PHE A 661 19.32 8.79 18.73
C PHE A 661 19.60 7.37 18.24
N ALA A 662 18.78 6.38 18.62
CA ALA A 662 18.91 4.97 18.20
C ALA A 662 17.82 4.64 17.16
N LEU A 663 18.04 5.02 15.89
CA LEU A 663 16.99 5.02 14.86
C LEU A 663 16.79 3.67 14.16
N SER A 664 17.64 2.68 14.43
CA SER A 664 17.52 1.37 13.80
C SER A 664 16.28 0.57 14.25
N ASN A 665 15.72 -0.17 13.29
CA ASN A 665 14.50 -0.96 13.43
C ASN A 665 14.73 -2.44 13.07
N PRO A 666 13.98 -3.40 13.65
CA PRO A 666 13.09 -3.25 14.81
C PRO A 666 13.88 -3.05 16.12
N THR A 667 13.22 -3.07 17.29
CA THR A 667 13.83 -2.83 18.61
C THR A 667 15.08 -3.67 18.90
N SER A 668 15.16 -4.91 18.39
CA SER A 668 16.34 -5.79 18.52
C SER A 668 17.56 -5.38 17.67
N LYS A 669 17.43 -4.30 16.88
CA LYS A 669 18.48 -3.68 16.05
C LYS A 669 18.82 -2.25 16.48
N ALA A 670 18.09 -1.69 17.45
CA ALA A 670 18.36 -0.36 17.99
C ALA A 670 19.75 -0.31 18.65
N GLU A 671 20.51 0.75 18.36
CA GLU A 671 21.91 0.88 18.79
C GLU A 671 22.07 0.86 20.32
N CYS A 672 21.07 1.35 21.06
CA CYS A 672 20.83 1.05 22.47
C CYS A 672 19.34 1.19 22.81
N THR A 673 18.95 0.70 23.98
CA THR A 673 17.63 0.94 24.57
C THR A 673 17.56 2.30 25.26
N ALA A 674 16.34 2.81 25.45
CA ALA A 674 16.11 4.01 26.25
C ALA A 674 16.59 3.85 27.71
N GLU A 675 16.51 2.64 28.27
CA GLU A 675 16.92 2.37 29.65
C GLU A 675 18.44 2.42 29.84
N GLU A 676 19.21 1.82 28.91
CA GLU A 676 20.67 1.95 28.86
C GLU A 676 21.07 3.43 28.66
N ALA A 677 20.45 4.12 27.71
CA ALA A 677 20.75 5.52 27.42
C ALA A 677 20.54 6.44 28.64
N TYR A 678 19.38 6.35 29.32
CA TYR A 678 19.17 7.15 30.52
C TYR A 678 20.04 6.71 31.69
N THR A 679 20.32 5.40 31.87
CA THR A 679 21.13 4.91 32.99
C THR A 679 22.59 5.34 32.87
N HIS A 680 23.23 5.06 31.74
CA HIS A 680 24.65 5.33 31.51
C HIS A 680 24.96 6.82 31.30
N THR A 681 23.95 7.64 31.00
CA THR A 681 24.09 9.12 30.98
C THR A 681 23.54 9.82 32.23
N GLN A 682 23.19 9.06 33.28
CA GLN A 682 22.69 9.60 34.57
C GLN A 682 21.41 10.46 34.42
N GLY A 683 20.55 10.12 33.47
CA GLY A 683 19.33 10.85 33.13
C GLY A 683 19.56 12.15 32.36
N ARG A 684 20.81 12.43 31.92
CA ARG A 684 21.17 13.69 31.25
C ARG A 684 21.03 13.64 29.72
N CYS A 685 20.94 12.46 29.09
CA CYS A 685 20.75 12.41 27.64
C CYS A 685 19.37 12.91 27.20
N ILE A 686 19.36 13.54 26.02
CA ILE A 686 18.15 13.68 25.21
C ILE A 686 18.10 12.49 24.25
N PHE A 687 17.09 11.63 24.38
CA PHE A 687 16.99 10.36 23.66
C PHE A 687 15.76 10.29 22.74
N ALA A 688 15.93 9.66 21.58
CA ALA A 688 14.85 9.23 20.70
C ALA A 688 15.23 7.93 19.96
N SER A 689 14.24 7.21 19.45
CA SER A 689 14.43 5.90 18.83
C SER A 689 13.57 5.70 17.58
N GLY A 690 14.00 4.80 16.68
CA GLY A 690 13.20 4.41 15.50
C GLY A 690 12.04 3.50 15.89
N SER A 691 12.31 2.53 16.77
CA SER A 691 11.31 1.64 17.37
C SER A 691 10.79 2.17 18.71
N PRO A 692 9.56 1.82 19.13
CA PRO A 692 9.00 2.28 20.41
C PRO A 692 9.68 1.62 21.61
N PHE A 693 9.88 2.39 22.68
CA PHE A 693 10.33 1.92 24.00
C PHE A 693 9.32 2.33 25.08
N ALA A 694 9.30 1.57 26.19
CA ALA A 694 8.48 1.90 27.34
C ALA A 694 9.02 3.15 28.09
N PRO A 695 8.16 3.89 28.83
CA PRO A 695 8.61 5.00 29.68
C PRO A 695 9.56 4.56 30.80
N VAL A 696 10.77 5.09 30.81
CA VAL A 696 11.84 4.78 31.78
C VAL A 696 11.70 5.63 33.03
N THR A 697 11.99 5.09 34.22
CA THR A 697 12.02 5.87 35.48
C THR A 697 13.41 5.84 36.08
N TYR A 698 14.06 6.99 36.16
CA TYR A 698 15.43 7.15 36.65
C TYR A 698 15.48 8.28 37.69
N ASN A 699 16.05 8.01 38.89
CA ASN A 699 16.12 8.94 40.02
C ASN A 699 14.79 9.69 40.29
N ASN A 700 13.70 8.95 40.40
CA ASN A 700 12.31 9.45 40.59
C ASN A 700 11.74 10.33 39.46
N ARG A 701 12.50 10.62 38.40
CA ARG A 701 11.99 11.26 37.18
C ARG A 701 11.58 10.20 36.16
N LYS A 702 10.37 10.32 35.62
CA LYS A 702 9.84 9.44 34.57
C LYS A 702 9.98 10.11 33.21
N TYR A 703 10.68 9.43 32.30
CA TYR A 703 10.98 9.84 30.94
C TYR A 703 10.08 9.10 29.95
N TYR A 704 9.68 9.76 28.88
CA TYR A 704 8.81 9.23 27.84
C TYR A 704 9.56 9.35 26.50
N PRO A 705 10.37 8.35 26.12
CA PRO A 705 11.25 8.44 24.96
C PRO A 705 10.44 8.55 23.66
N GLY A 706 10.81 9.51 22.81
CA GLY A 706 10.10 9.79 21.56
C GLY A 706 10.45 8.84 20.42
N GLN A 707 9.44 8.32 19.71
CA GLN A 707 9.65 7.53 18.49
C GLN A 707 9.73 8.42 17.24
N GLY A 708 10.88 8.40 16.56
CA GLY A 708 11.10 9.03 15.26
C GLY A 708 10.47 8.22 14.13
N ASN A 709 9.14 8.23 14.05
CA ASN A 709 8.35 7.44 13.10
C ASN A 709 7.96 8.29 11.87
N ASN A 710 8.33 7.84 10.66
CA ASN A 710 8.04 8.54 9.40
C ASN A 710 6.55 8.87 9.19
N SER A 711 5.64 8.19 9.91
CA SER A 711 4.21 8.50 9.97
C SER A 711 3.87 9.93 10.40
N TYR A 712 4.77 10.66 11.06
CA TYR A 712 4.59 12.10 11.33
C TYR A 712 4.86 12.99 10.09
N ILE A 713 5.51 12.47 9.05
CA ILE A 713 5.98 13.22 7.88
C ILE A 713 5.19 12.85 6.63
N PHE A 714 5.26 11.60 6.14
CA PHE A 714 4.71 11.26 4.82
C PHE A 714 3.22 11.61 4.62
N PRO A 715 2.32 11.49 5.61
CA PRO A 715 0.91 11.86 5.40
C PRO A 715 0.74 13.37 5.22
N GLY A 716 1.47 14.19 5.99
CA GLY A 716 1.46 15.65 5.87
C GLY A 716 2.15 16.15 4.60
N VAL A 717 3.25 15.52 4.21
CA VAL A 717 3.95 15.79 2.94
C VAL A 717 3.04 15.51 1.76
N ALA A 718 2.46 14.30 1.70
CA ALA A 718 1.55 13.92 0.63
C ALA A 718 0.32 14.83 0.57
N LEU A 719 -0.32 15.14 1.71
CA LEU A 719 -1.49 16.03 1.75
C LEU A 719 -1.14 17.44 1.24
N GLY A 720 0.00 18.00 1.65
CA GLY A 720 0.47 19.31 1.19
C GLY A 720 0.77 19.34 -0.31
N VAL A 721 1.54 18.35 -0.79
CA VAL A 721 1.89 18.17 -2.21
C VAL A 721 0.64 18.05 -3.09
N LEU A 722 -0.34 17.23 -2.67
CA LEU A 722 -1.58 17.03 -3.41
C LEU A 722 -2.51 18.25 -3.35
N CYS A 723 -2.58 18.96 -2.22
CA CYS A 723 -3.36 20.19 -2.10
C CYS A 723 -2.77 21.36 -2.90
N ALA A 724 -1.45 21.42 -3.06
CA ALA A 724 -0.79 22.41 -3.92
C ALA A 724 -0.76 22.01 -5.40
N GLY A 725 -0.90 20.72 -5.72
CA GLY A 725 -0.80 20.19 -7.08
C GLY A 725 0.63 20.19 -7.63
N MET A 726 1.64 19.97 -6.77
CA MET A 726 3.05 20.09 -7.12
C MET A 726 3.48 19.04 -8.17
N LEU A 727 4.45 19.41 -9.01
CA LEU A 727 4.96 18.58 -10.12
C LEU A 727 6.27 17.85 -9.78
N THR A 728 6.98 18.29 -8.75
CA THR A 728 8.26 17.78 -8.21
C THR A 728 8.30 18.07 -6.70
N ILE A 729 9.22 17.45 -5.95
CA ILE A 729 9.32 17.60 -4.49
C ILE A 729 10.76 17.96 -4.08
N PRO A 730 11.10 19.25 -3.91
CA PRO A 730 12.41 19.70 -3.43
C PRO A 730 12.71 19.25 -1.98
N GLU A 731 13.98 19.16 -1.60
CA GLU A 731 14.37 18.77 -0.22
C GLU A 731 13.92 19.78 0.84
N GLU A 732 13.74 21.04 0.44
CA GLU A 732 13.19 22.11 1.26
C GLU A 732 11.81 21.77 1.81
N ILE A 733 11.04 20.91 1.13
CA ILE A 733 9.75 20.39 1.63
C ILE A 733 9.95 19.50 2.85
N PHE A 734 10.98 18.65 2.84
CA PHE A 734 11.31 17.78 3.97
C PHE A 734 11.94 18.56 5.13
N LEU A 735 12.71 19.63 4.86
CA LEU A 735 13.20 20.53 5.90
C LEU A 735 12.04 21.33 6.53
N THR A 736 11.19 21.95 5.71
CA THR A 736 9.98 22.68 6.15
C THR A 736 9.07 21.78 6.98
N SER A 737 8.92 20.51 6.61
CA SER A 737 8.15 19.52 7.37
C SER A 737 8.81 19.18 8.71
N ALA A 738 10.14 19.07 8.75
CA ALA A 738 10.90 18.78 9.96
C ALA A 738 10.83 19.92 10.97
N GLU A 739 11.03 21.16 10.51
CA GLU A 739 10.85 22.38 11.28
C GLU A 739 9.43 22.47 11.85
N ARG A 740 8.42 22.26 11.00
CA ARG A 740 7.01 22.34 11.39
C ARG A 740 6.59 21.23 12.37
N LEU A 741 7.11 20.01 12.24
CA LEU A 741 6.89 18.96 13.23
C LEU A 741 7.56 19.32 14.57
N ALA A 742 8.77 19.85 14.54
CA ALA A 742 9.48 20.28 15.75
C ALA A 742 8.77 21.45 16.46
N GLU A 743 8.15 22.39 15.74
CA GLU A 743 7.29 23.46 16.29
C GLU A 743 6.13 22.94 17.14
N LEU A 744 5.53 21.81 16.75
CA LEU A 744 4.31 21.26 17.38
C LEU A 744 4.57 20.50 18.68
N VAL A 745 5.84 20.23 19.03
CA VAL A 745 6.20 19.55 20.29
C VAL A 745 5.97 20.50 21.46
N SER A 746 5.08 20.12 22.40
CA SER A 746 4.73 20.98 23.51
C SER A 746 5.84 21.08 24.56
N LYS A 747 5.83 22.15 25.37
CA LYS A 747 6.76 22.31 26.50
C LYS A 747 6.64 21.16 27.51
N ASP A 748 5.44 20.63 27.70
CA ASP A 748 5.18 19.53 28.62
C ASP A 748 5.74 18.21 28.09
N ASP A 749 5.75 18.01 26.77
CA ASP A 749 6.33 16.81 26.14
C ASP A 749 7.87 16.86 26.19
N LEU A 750 8.46 18.02 25.90
CA LEU A 750 9.90 18.26 26.08
C LEU A 750 10.32 18.07 27.55
N ALA A 751 9.51 18.52 28.53
CA ALA A 751 9.79 18.34 29.96
C ALA A 751 9.78 16.86 30.39
N LYS A 752 8.93 16.03 29.76
CA LYS A 752 8.86 14.57 29.90
C LYS A 752 9.96 13.83 29.10
N GLY A 753 10.74 14.53 28.27
CA GLY A 753 11.78 13.95 27.42
C GLY A 753 11.30 13.41 26.07
N SER A 754 10.05 13.68 25.66
CA SER A 754 9.57 13.36 24.31
C SER A 754 9.99 14.46 23.33
N LEU A 755 10.46 14.05 22.15
CA LEU A 755 10.88 14.94 21.06
C LEU A 755 9.86 15.03 19.92
N TYR A 756 8.70 14.39 20.07
CA TYR A 756 7.62 14.38 19.10
C TYR A 756 6.27 14.65 19.80
N PRO A 757 5.26 15.19 19.10
CA PRO A 757 3.91 15.32 19.64
C PRO A 757 3.31 13.92 19.95
N PRO A 758 2.32 13.80 20.83
CA PRO A 758 1.65 12.51 21.06
C PRO A 758 0.99 11.95 19.79
N LEU A 759 1.05 10.63 19.57
CA LEU A 759 0.46 9.97 18.39
C LEU A 759 -1.02 10.30 18.17
N ASN A 760 -1.81 10.49 19.23
CA ASN A 760 -3.23 10.87 19.12
C ASN A 760 -3.44 12.28 18.52
N ASN A 761 -2.39 13.09 18.36
CA ASN A 761 -2.41 14.40 17.71
C ASN A 761 -1.85 14.37 16.27
N ILE A 762 -1.48 13.20 15.74
CA ILE A 762 -0.76 13.06 14.47
C ILE A 762 -1.53 13.63 13.27
N VAL A 763 -2.86 13.54 13.25
CA VAL A 763 -3.71 14.13 12.19
C VAL A 763 -3.59 15.65 12.15
N ASN A 764 -3.54 16.31 13.31
CA ASN A 764 -3.30 17.76 13.38
C ASN A 764 -1.87 18.11 12.95
N CYS A 765 -0.90 17.21 13.15
CA CYS A 765 0.47 17.39 12.67
C CYS A 765 0.52 17.32 11.15
N SER A 766 -0.12 16.31 10.54
CA SER A 766 -0.24 16.20 9.08
C SER A 766 -0.90 17.42 8.44
N ILE A 767 -1.99 17.93 9.03
CA ILE A 767 -2.66 19.15 8.55
C ILE A 767 -1.74 20.37 8.67
N ALA A 768 -1.05 20.54 9.80
CA ALA A 768 -0.17 21.68 10.06
C ALA A 768 1.12 21.66 9.21
N ILE A 769 1.60 20.47 8.81
CA ILE A 769 2.67 20.28 7.82
C ILE A 769 2.15 20.59 6.41
N ALA A 770 1.00 20.04 6.03
CA ALA A 770 0.38 20.29 4.73
C ALA A 770 0.10 21.77 4.49
N GLU A 771 -0.38 22.50 5.50
CA GLU A 771 -0.55 23.96 5.46
C GLU A 771 0.78 24.67 5.16
N LYS A 772 1.86 24.29 5.85
CA LYS A 772 3.20 24.88 5.65
C LYS A 772 3.78 24.59 4.26
N ILE A 773 3.52 23.40 3.73
CA ILE A 773 3.91 22.99 2.37
C ILE A 773 3.11 23.77 1.33
N VAL A 774 1.80 23.96 1.53
CA VAL A 774 0.97 24.75 0.62
C VAL A 774 1.42 26.23 0.62
N GLU A 775 1.71 26.82 1.79
CA GLU A 775 2.33 28.16 1.88
C GLU A 775 3.65 28.23 1.09
N TYR A 776 4.55 27.26 1.28
CA TYR A 776 5.83 27.19 0.58
C TYR A 776 5.63 27.06 -0.95
N ALA A 777 4.69 26.22 -1.38
CA ALA A 777 4.45 25.94 -2.79
C ALA A 777 3.91 27.17 -3.55
N TYR A 778 2.98 27.93 -2.96
CA TYR A 778 2.54 29.20 -3.56
C TYR A 778 3.65 30.26 -3.54
N LYS A 779 4.36 30.42 -2.41
CA LYS A 779 5.45 31.40 -2.26
C LYS A 779 6.56 31.23 -3.29
N ASN A 780 6.91 29.98 -3.64
CA ASN A 780 8.00 29.66 -4.56
C ASN A 780 7.54 29.29 -5.98
N GLY A 781 6.25 29.44 -6.30
CA GLY A 781 5.72 29.17 -7.65
C GLY A 781 5.64 27.69 -8.05
N LEU A 782 5.61 26.77 -7.08
CA LEU A 782 5.54 25.32 -7.27
C LEU A 782 4.11 24.75 -7.25
N ALA A 783 3.15 25.52 -6.74
CA ALA A 783 1.73 25.15 -6.73
C ALA A 783 1.09 25.34 -8.12
N THR A 784 0.30 24.36 -8.57
CA THR A 784 -0.45 24.42 -9.85
C THR A 784 -1.96 24.49 -9.68
N VAL A 785 -2.47 24.29 -8.44
CA VAL A 785 -3.86 24.56 -8.10
C VAL A 785 -4.13 26.07 -8.18
N HIS A 786 -5.13 26.47 -8.94
CA HIS A 786 -5.49 27.88 -9.15
C HIS A 786 -7.02 28.08 -9.16
N PRO A 787 -7.53 29.22 -8.63
CA PRO A 787 -6.80 30.29 -7.95
C PRO A 787 -6.25 29.83 -6.59
N GLU A 788 -5.27 30.58 -6.05
CA GLU A 788 -4.75 30.35 -4.70
C GLU A 788 -5.90 30.46 -3.66
N PRO A 789 -6.06 29.48 -2.75
CA PRO A 789 -7.11 29.54 -1.74
C PRO A 789 -6.84 30.67 -0.75
N THR A 790 -7.87 31.45 -0.44
CA THR A 790 -7.79 32.55 0.53
C THR A 790 -7.48 32.04 1.94
N ASN A 791 -8.06 30.90 2.33
CA ASN A 791 -7.80 30.20 3.59
C ASN A 791 -7.26 28.78 3.28
N LYS A 792 -5.95 28.57 3.52
CA LYS A 792 -5.24 27.31 3.21
C LYS A 792 -5.76 26.17 4.08
N LEU A 793 -5.86 26.38 5.39
CA LEU A 793 -6.37 25.38 6.35
C LEU A 793 -7.79 24.89 6.00
N ALA A 794 -8.69 25.81 5.66
CA ALA A 794 -10.07 25.47 5.29
C ALA A 794 -10.12 24.70 3.96
N PHE A 795 -9.32 25.11 2.97
CA PHE A 795 -9.20 24.39 1.70
C PHE A 795 -8.65 22.97 1.89
N ILE A 796 -7.56 22.80 2.65
CA ILE A 796 -6.96 21.49 2.96
C ILE A 796 -7.97 20.59 3.66
N LYS A 797 -8.66 21.09 4.70
CA LYS A 797 -9.71 20.32 5.40
C LYS A 797 -10.87 19.93 4.49
N ALA A 798 -11.23 20.76 3.51
CA ALA A 798 -12.24 20.41 2.49
C ALA A 798 -11.74 19.39 1.44
N GLN A 799 -10.43 19.11 1.36
CA GLN A 799 -9.89 18.00 0.57
C GLN A 799 -9.73 16.70 1.37
N MET A 800 -9.92 16.72 2.70
CA MET A 800 -9.80 15.51 3.51
C MET A 800 -10.99 14.55 3.31
N TYR A 801 -10.74 13.26 3.54
CA TYR A 801 -11.72 12.18 3.53
C TYR A 801 -12.62 12.27 4.76
N ASP A 802 -13.92 12.31 4.51
CA ASP A 802 -14.93 12.24 5.56
C ASP A 802 -15.10 10.79 6.06
N LEU A 803 -15.00 10.62 7.37
CA LEU A 803 -15.21 9.35 8.05
C LEU A 803 -16.70 9.05 8.25
N ASP A 804 -17.57 10.06 8.23
CA ASP A 804 -19.00 9.86 8.36
C ASP A 804 -19.61 9.16 7.13
N TYR A 805 -20.73 8.49 7.34
CA TYR A 805 -21.46 7.84 6.25
C TYR A 805 -22.33 8.85 5.49
N PRO A 806 -22.07 9.14 4.21
CA PRO A 806 -22.90 10.06 3.43
C PRO A 806 -24.32 9.49 3.22
N PRO A 807 -25.31 10.32 2.87
CA PRO A 807 -26.64 9.83 2.49
C PRO A 807 -26.55 8.83 1.33
N ALA A 808 -26.98 7.57 1.53
CA ALA A 808 -26.90 6.56 0.48
C ALA A 808 -27.94 6.77 -0.63
N THR A 809 -28.98 7.57 -0.36
CA THR A 809 -30.08 7.90 -1.27
C THR A 809 -30.07 9.39 -1.65
N PRO A 810 -30.62 9.77 -2.82
CA PRO A 810 -30.61 11.17 -3.28
C PRO A 810 -31.35 12.13 -2.34
N ALA A 811 -30.85 13.37 -2.26
CA ALA A 811 -31.53 14.44 -1.53
C ALA A 811 -32.88 14.80 -2.19
N VAL A 812 -33.96 14.71 -1.41
CA VAL A 812 -35.32 15.06 -1.87
C VAL A 812 -35.64 16.50 -1.47
N TYR A 813 -35.79 17.37 -2.47
CA TYR A 813 -36.31 18.72 -2.30
C TYR A 813 -37.79 18.78 -2.71
N LYS A 814 -38.54 19.73 -2.14
CA LYS A 814 -39.86 20.10 -2.67
C LYS A 814 -39.66 21.12 -3.80
N MET A 815 -40.43 20.96 -4.87
CA MET A 815 -40.65 22.00 -5.89
C MET A 815 -41.78 22.94 -5.42
#